data_AF-W0F513-F1
#
_entry.id   AF-W0F513-F1
#
_cell.length_a   1.000
_cell.length_b   1.000
_cell.length_c   1.000
_cell.angle_alpha   90.00
_cell.angle_beta   90.00
_cell.angle_gamma   90.00
#
_symmetry.space_group_name_H-M   'P 1'
#
loop_
_entity.id
_entity.type
_entity.pdbx_description
1 polymer ?
#
loop_
_entity_poly.entity_id
_entity_poly.type
_entity_poly.pdbx_seq_one_letter_code
_entity_poly.pdbx_strand_id
1 'polypeptide(L)'
;MWKRIGSFILKNRVILLIILAVATGIAGYWASKVGLSYEFSKAIPTNNPVNIAYQEFKKKYGEDGNMLVVGIQTDQLFSEKIFNRYQQLQANLKKVPGVEDIISVPNAIALVKDVASQKLTVHKIFPSGALTQAQIDSGAGAFQNFPFYQGFLYNPATHAYLMGLRMNKQVINSGARDAAIAAVKKEVAAFTAATGIDVKLSGLPYIRTVLAARIAHEMRYFLIASIVLSAVILLLFFRSFSSMLLSLSVVIIGVLFSMATMHLFGYSITLLTALIPPLIVVIGIPNCIYFLNKFHTSWSELTENLSDATIRANNKTLKMQALEHMVSKMGVVTLFCNLAAAVGFAVFALTKSEILQEFGAVAGINIMLLFFISLLLIPAVLSFLPAPKTRHTKYLHNARLNRWLDRLEKWSIHNRKTIYAATVIILVVATMGIFRLQSNAHMVDDVPQNDKIYTDLKFFERNFKGVMPLEILVDTRKKFGVTRNFNNLVKIDSLAQYLASQPEIARPLSITEGLKFAKQAFYEGDSTNYSMPSEFDLPGLAEYLNMNNSPATGGKTGSTFTKLLSSFMDSSRQEARISVNMADVGSHKLPGLMDGIKKRISELFPPDKYKVTLTGTTITFLEGGQFIINGLKESILWAFLLIALCMLYLFKSVRILFCSLIPNIIPLAITAGVMGWAGIPLKPSTVLIFSVALGIAIDITIRFLVNYKQELPNHQNQIEATVVQTIHSTGISILYTSMVLIAGFIIFCFSNFGGTQALGWLTSLTLITATFTNLILLPALLISFSKKQQGKR
;
A
#
# COMPACT_ATOMS: atom_id res chain seq x y z
N MET A 1 -9.19 8.27 41.16
CA MET A 1 -10.00 7.95 39.95
C MET A 1 -9.92 6.46 39.59
N TRP A 2 -8.76 5.93 39.17
CA TRP A 2 -8.61 4.55 38.69
C TRP A 2 -9.05 3.45 39.67
N LYS A 3 -8.88 3.66 40.98
CA LYS A 3 -9.42 2.76 42.02
C LYS A 3 -10.94 2.63 41.95
N ARG A 4 -11.66 3.76 41.76
CA ARG A 4 -13.14 3.77 41.56
C ARG A 4 -13.55 3.10 40.25
N ILE A 5 -12.76 3.24 39.20
CA ILE A 5 -13.00 2.57 37.91
C ILE A 5 -12.85 1.06 38.08
N GLY A 6 -11.80 0.59 38.75
CA GLY A 6 -11.59 -0.82 39.06
C GLY A 6 -12.75 -1.42 39.86
N SER A 7 -13.17 -0.74 40.93
CA SER A 7 -14.31 -1.22 41.73
C SER A 7 -15.63 -1.20 40.96
N PHE A 8 -15.88 -0.20 40.11
CA PHE A 8 -17.05 -0.16 39.23
C PHE A 8 -17.09 -1.33 38.24
N ILE A 9 -15.96 -1.61 37.56
CA ILE A 9 -15.85 -2.73 36.61
C ILE A 9 -16.13 -4.05 37.32
N LEU A 10 -15.56 -4.25 38.51
CA LEU A 10 -15.71 -5.49 39.26
C LEU A 10 -17.11 -5.66 39.85
N LYS A 11 -17.80 -4.57 40.22
CA LYS A 11 -19.18 -4.58 40.70
C LYS A 11 -20.17 -4.88 39.58
N ASN A 12 -20.00 -4.28 38.40
CA ASN A 12 -20.92 -4.40 37.26
C ASN A 12 -20.45 -5.39 36.20
N ARG A 13 -19.53 -6.30 36.55
CA ARG A 13 -18.84 -7.20 35.60
C ARG A 13 -19.74 -8.01 34.69
N VAL A 14 -20.89 -8.51 35.18
CA VAL A 14 -21.82 -9.31 34.36
C VAL A 14 -22.47 -8.45 33.27
N ILE A 15 -22.97 -7.26 33.66
CA ILE A 15 -23.61 -6.32 32.75
C ILE A 15 -22.60 -5.86 31.68
N LEU A 16 -21.37 -5.53 32.09
CA LEU A 16 -20.31 -5.10 31.17
C LEU A 16 -19.90 -6.21 30.19
N LEU A 17 -19.85 -7.47 30.63
CA LEU A 17 -19.58 -8.60 29.74
C LEU A 17 -20.72 -8.85 28.75
N ILE A 18 -21.99 -8.71 29.16
CA ILE A 18 -23.14 -8.83 28.26
C ILE A 18 -23.10 -7.71 27.20
N ILE A 19 -22.88 -6.46 27.61
CA ILE A 19 -22.75 -5.32 26.69
C ILE A 19 -21.62 -5.57 25.69
N LEU A 20 -20.46 -6.02 26.18
CA LEU A 20 -19.32 -6.32 25.31
C LEU A 20 -19.62 -7.47 24.35
N ALA A 21 -20.31 -8.52 24.78
CA ALA A 21 -20.69 -9.65 23.93
C ALA A 21 -21.68 -9.23 22.83
N VAL A 22 -22.70 -8.43 23.17
CA VAL A 22 -23.66 -7.88 22.19
C VAL A 22 -22.95 -6.97 21.20
N ALA A 23 -22.10 -6.06 21.68
CA ALA A 23 -21.32 -5.18 20.82
C ALA A 23 -20.38 -5.96 19.89
N THR A 24 -19.78 -7.05 20.40
CA THR A 24 -18.95 -7.96 19.58
C THR A 24 -19.78 -8.68 18.52
N GLY A 25 -20.99 -9.11 18.83
CA GLY A 25 -21.91 -9.72 17.86
C GLY A 25 -22.29 -8.76 16.72
N ILE A 26 -22.62 -7.51 17.07
CA ILE A 26 -22.91 -6.44 16.09
C ILE A 26 -21.65 -6.14 15.25
N ALA A 27 -20.49 -6.02 15.88
CA ALA A 27 -19.22 -5.82 15.19
C ALA A 27 -18.92 -6.99 14.23
N GLY A 28 -19.18 -8.23 14.63
CA GLY A 28 -19.00 -9.41 13.77
C GLY A 28 -19.87 -9.37 12.51
N TYR A 29 -21.13 -8.93 12.64
CA TYR A 29 -22.02 -8.76 11.49
C TYR A 29 -21.50 -7.68 10.53
N TRP A 30 -21.07 -6.52 11.03
CA TRP A 30 -20.49 -5.47 10.19
C TRP A 30 -19.14 -5.86 9.59
N ALA A 31 -18.32 -6.60 10.33
CA ALA A 31 -17.06 -7.14 9.84
C ALA A 31 -17.24 -8.05 8.61
N SER A 32 -18.31 -8.86 8.56
CA SER A 32 -18.59 -9.71 7.39
C SER A 32 -18.98 -8.95 6.12
N LYS A 33 -19.32 -7.66 6.23
CA LYS A 33 -19.76 -6.81 5.10
C LYS A 33 -18.66 -5.95 4.50
N VAL A 34 -17.43 -6.04 5.00
CA VAL A 34 -16.32 -5.25 4.48
C VAL A 34 -15.95 -5.75 3.08
N GLY A 35 -15.97 -4.84 2.10
CA GLY A 35 -15.59 -5.11 0.72
C GLY A 35 -14.09 -4.90 0.45
N LEU A 36 -13.58 -5.55 -0.60
CA LEU A 36 -12.24 -5.28 -1.15
C LEU A 36 -12.29 -4.01 -2.02
N SER A 37 -11.28 -3.16 -1.90
CA SER A 37 -11.10 -2.04 -2.83
C SER A 37 -10.57 -2.56 -4.15
N TYR A 38 -11.20 -2.16 -5.26
CA TYR A 38 -10.78 -2.52 -6.61
C TYR A 38 -10.14 -1.36 -7.37
N GLU A 39 -10.13 -0.16 -6.79
CA GLU A 39 -9.53 1.05 -7.35
C GLU A 39 -8.13 1.29 -6.79
N PHE A 40 -7.18 1.60 -7.66
CA PHE A 40 -5.77 1.83 -7.30
C PHE A 40 -5.48 3.32 -7.01
N SER A 41 -6.38 4.25 -7.38
CA SER A 41 -6.09 5.69 -7.50
C SER A 41 -6.68 6.57 -6.39
N LYS A 42 -6.64 6.16 -5.12
CA LYS A 42 -7.03 7.01 -3.98
C LYS A 42 -5.85 7.73 -3.29
N ALA A 43 -4.68 7.74 -3.92
CA ALA A 43 -3.49 8.35 -3.33
C ALA A 43 -3.58 9.89 -3.28
N ILE A 44 -4.31 10.50 -4.21
CA ILE A 44 -4.47 11.95 -4.38
C ILE A 44 -5.82 12.39 -3.77
N PRO A 45 -5.88 13.51 -3.03
CA PRO A 45 -7.15 14.07 -2.54
C PRO A 45 -8.16 14.37 -3.66
N THR A 46 -9.45 14.23 -3.37
CA THR A 46 -10.54 14.56 -4.31
C THR A 46 -10.46 15.98 -4.90
N ASN A 47 -10.02 16.94 -4.09
CA ASN A 47 -9.99 18.37 -4.45
C ASN A 47 -8.73 18.78 -5.24
N ASN A 48 -7.80 17.85 -5.49
CA ASN A 48 -6.59 18.16 -6.24
C ASN A 48 -6.90 18.39 -7.73
N PRO A 49 -6.35 19.43 -8.38
CA PRO A 49 -6.52 19.68 -9.81
C PRO A 49 -6.21 18.48 -10.73
N VAL A 50 -5.19 17.68 -10.40
CA VAL A 50 -4.81 16.47 -11.15
C VAL A 50 -5.90 15.41 -11.08
N ASN A 51 -6.49 15.20 -9.90
CA ASN A 51 -7.60 14.25 -9.76
C ASN A 51 -8.86 14.77 -10.45
N ILE A 52 -9.17 16.06 -10.36
CA ILE A 52 -10.30 16.68 -11.07
C ILE A 52 -10.13 16.49 -12.59
N ALA A 53 -8.96 16.82 -13.13
CA ALA A 53 -8.65 16.61 -14.55
C ALA A 53 -8.79 15.14 -14.97
N TYR A 54 -8.35 14.22 -14.12
CA TYR A 54 -8.50 12.79 -14.35
C TYR A 54 -9.96 12.33 -14.36
N GLN A 55 -10.78 12.81 -13.41
CA GLN A 55 -12.20 12.48 -13.38
C GLN A 55 -12.97 13.10 -14.56
N GLU A 56 -12.62 14.31 -14.99
CA GLU A 56 -13.17 14.93 -16.20
C GLU A 56 -12.81 14.13 -17.45
N PHE A 57 -11.55 13.69 -17.57
CA PHE A 57 -11.11 12.78 -18.62
C PHE A 57 -11.92 11.48 -18.61
N LYS A 58 -12.08 10.84 -17.44
CA LYS A 58 -12.87 9.60 -17.30
C LYS A 58 -14.32 9.76 -17.74
N LYS A 59 -14.93 10.93 -17.49
CA LYS A 59 -16.31 11.23 -17.92
C LYS A 59 -16.43 11.43 -19.43
N LYS A 60 -15.45 12.08 -20.08
CA LYS A 60 -15.48 12.38 -21.51
C LYS A 60 -15.06 11.19 -22.39
N TYR A 61 -13.95 10.54 -22.04
CA TYR A 61 -13.27 9.56 -22.90
C TYR A 61 -13.29 8.13 -22.35
N GLY A 62 -13.82 7.92 -21.15
CA GLY A 62 -13.79 6.63 -20.44
C GLY A 62 -12.51 6.43 -19.62
N GLU A 63 -12.35 5.26 -19.02
CA GLU A 63 -11.18 4.96 -18.18
C GLU A 63 -9.96 4.57 -19.04
N ASP A 64 -8.82 5.15 -18.71
CA ASP A 64 -7.51 4.68 -19.16
C ASP A 64 -7.08 3.48 -18.29
N GLY A 65 -6.42 2.50 -18.90
CA GLY A 65 -5.92 1.33 -18.17
C GLY A 65 -6.89 0.17 -18.02
N ASN A 66 -7.99 0.13 -18.80
CA ASN A 66 -8.83 -1.08 -18.92
C ASN A 66 -8.29 -2.08 -19.96
N MET A 67 -7.07 -1.88 -20.46
CA MET A 67 -6.44 -2.76 -21.42
C MET A 67 -5.63 -3.84 -20.69
N LEU A 68 -5.99 -5.09 -20.91
CA LEU A 68 -5.16 -6.26 -20.62
C LEU A 68 -4.33 -6.55 -21.88
N VAL A 69 -3.06 -6.89 -21.74
CA VAL A 69 -2.19 -7.22 -22.88
C VAL A 69 -1.71 -8.66 -22.80
N VAL A 70 -1.74 -9.33 -23.94
CA VAL A 70 -1.24 -10.68 -24.18
C VAL A 70 -0.11 -10.58 -25.18
N GLY A 71 1.05 -11.12 -24.84
CA GLY A 71 2.27 -11.02 -25.63
C GLY A 71 2.83 -12.39 -25.95
N ILE A 72 3.29 -12.58 -27.18
CA ILE A 72 4.01 -13.77 -27.64
C ILE A 72 5.25 -13.36 -28.40
N GLN A 73 6.27 -14.21 -28.38
CA GLN A 73 7.50 -14.01 -29.15
C GLN A 73 7.78 -15.28 -29.94
N THR A 74 7.73 -15.20 -31.26
CA THR A 74 7.92 -16.35 -32.15
C THR A 74 8.17 -15.90 -33.57
N ASP A 75 9.09 -16.58 -34.27
CA ASP A 75 9.33 -16.34 -35.70
C ASP A 75 8.28 -17.03 -36.59
N GLN A 76 7.47 -17.91 -36.01
CA GLN A 76 6.54 -18.79 -36.74
C GLN A 76 5.08 -18.39 -36.58
N LEU A 77 4.78 -17.14 -36.18
CA LEU A 77 3.39 -16.70 -35.98
C LEU A 77 2.53 -16.94 -37.23
N PHE A 78 3.09 -16.65 -38.40
CA PHE A 78 2.42 -16.78 -39.69
C PHE A 78 2.42 -18.21 -40.25
N SER A 79 2.85 -19.21 -39.48
CA SER A 79 2.61 -20.61 -39.86
C SER A 79 1.14 -20.98 -39.69
N GLU A 80 0.60 -21.78 -40.60
CA GLU A 80 -0.80 -22.20 -40.62
C GLU A 80 -1.27 -22.74 -39.25
N LYS A 81 -0.46 -23.61 -38.64
CA LYS A 81 -0.78 -24.22 -37.35
C LYS A 81 -0.87 -23.18 -36.23
N ILE A 82 0.08 -22.27 -36.13
CA ILE A 82 0.15 -21.29 -35.03
C ILE A 82 -0.86 -20.17 -35.26
N PHE A 83 -0.95 -19.63 -36.48
CA PHE A 83 -1.85 -18.53 -36.82
C PHE A 83 -3.32 -18.89 -36.57
N ASN A 84 -3.76 -20.05 -37.07
CA ASN A 84 -5.15 -20.51 -36.88
C ASN A 84 -5.47 -20.72 -35.39
N ARG A 85 -4.50 -21.20 -34.59
CA ARG A 85 -4.66 -21.30 -33.13
C ARG A 85 -4.68 -19.95 -32.45
N TYR A 86 -3.90 -18.98 -32.92
CA TYR A 86 -3.90 -17.62 -32.40
C TYR A 86 -5.22 -16.89 -32.69
N GLN A 87 -5.79 -17.09 -33.88
CA GLN A 87 -7.12 -16.62 -34.24
C GLN A 87 -8.21 -17.29 -33.40
N GLN A 88 -8.08 -18.60 -33.12
CA GLN A 88 -8.99 -19.32 -32.22
C GLN A 88 -8.92 -18.79 -30.78
N LEU A 89 -7.72 -18.55 -30.26
CA LEU A 89 -7.50 -17.91 -28.95
C LEU A 89 -8.22 -16.57 -28.90
N GLN A 90 -8.04 -15.72 -29.90
CA GLN A 90 -8.72 -14.42 -29.99
C GLN A 90 -10.25 -14.57 -29.98
N ALA A 91 -10.80 -15.53 -30.73
CA ALA A 91 -12.24 -15.79 -30.79
C ALA A 91 -12.80 -16.28 -29.44
N ASN A 92 -12.06 -17.12 -28.73
CA ASN A 92 -12.43 -17.59 -27.40
C ASN A 92 -12.35 -16.47 -26.35
N LEU A 93 -11.28 -15.67 -26.38
CA LEU A 93 -11.11 -14.53 -25.49
C LEU A 93 -12.24 -13.51 -25.66
N LYS A 94 -12.76 -13.31 -26.88
CA LYS A 94 -13.90 -12.42 -27.13
C LYS A 94 -15.21 -12.91 -26.50
N LYS A 95 -15.33 -14.22 -26.22
CA LYS A 95 -16.49 -14.81 -25.53
C LYS A 95 -16.39 -14.70 -24.00
N VAL A 96 -15.24 -14.32 -23.46
CA VAL A 96 -15.05 -14.20 -22.01
C VAL A 96 -15.91 -13.05 -21.47
N PRO A 97 -16.73 -13.27 -20.43
CA PRO A 97 -17.50 -12.20 -19.80
C PRO A 97 -16.60 -11.06 -19.34
N GLY A 98 -16.91 -9.84 -19.80
CA GLY A 98 -16.14 -8.64 -19.48
C GLY A 98 -15.05 -8.27 -20.48
N VAL A 99 -14.87 -9.00 -21.58
CA VAL A 99 -14.05 -8.54 -22.72
C VAL A 99 -14.96 -7.82 -23.71
N GLU A 100 -14.73 -6.53 -23.94
CA GLU A 100 -15.52 -5.71 -24.88
C GLU A 100 -15.00 -5.84 -26.31
N ASP A 101 -13.69 -5.62 -26.47
CA ASP A 101 -13.02 -5.58 -27.77
C ASP A 101 -11.63 -6.19 -27.68
N ILE A 102 -11.12 -6.68 -28.81
CA ILE A 102 -9.78 -7.23 -28.93
C ILE A 102 -9.09 -6.67 -30.17
N ILE A 103 -7.91 -6.09 -29.96
CA ILE A 103 -7.01 -5.61 -31.01
C ILE A 103 -5.84 -6.58 -31.10
N SER A 104 -5.65 -7.20 -32.26
CA SER A 104 -4.50 -8.09 -32.53
C SER A 104 -4.35 -8.36 -34.02
N VAL A 105 -3.28 -9.05 -34.41
CA VAL A 105 -2.93 -9.35 -35.82
C VAL A 105 -4.09 -9.95 -36.62
N PRO A 106 -4.85 -10.98 -36.17
CA PRO A 106 -5.94 -11.55 -36.96
C PRO A 106 -7.12 -10.59 -37.20
N ASN A 107 -7.29 -9.56 -36.36
CA ASN A 107 -8.30 -8.51 -36.53
C ASN A 107 -7.73 -7.24 -37.18
N ALA A 108 -6.49 -7.25 -37.64
CA ALA A 108 -5.88 -6.09 -38.28
C ALA A 108 -6.68 -5.69 -39.52
N ILE A 109 -6.90 -4.39 -39.64
CA ILE A 109 -7.67 -3.78 -40.72
C ILE A 109 -6.75 -3.06 -41.70
N ALA A 110 -7.13 -3.09 -42.96
CA ALA A 110 -6.62 -2.22 -44.01
C ALA A 110 -7.73 -1.25 -44.40
N LEU A 111 -7.36 0.01 -44.64
CA LEU A 111 -8.23 0.95 -45.30
C LEU A 111 -7.95 0.87 -46.79
N VAL A 112 -9.01 0.71 -47.58
CA VAL A 112 -8.94 0.66 -49.03
C VAL A 112 -9.78 1.79 -49.60
N LYS A 113 -9.26 2.46 -50.61
CA LYS A 113 -9.97 3.48 -51.35
C LYS A 113 -10.97 2.82 -52.29
N ASP A 114 -12.25 3.04 -52.04
CA ASP A 114 -13.32 2.68 -52.96
C ASP A 114 -13.61 3.89 -53.86
N VAL A 115 -13.20 3.78 -55.13
CA VAL A 115 -13.37 4.83 -56.14
C VAL A 115 -14.84 5.03 -56.50
N ALA A 116 -15.66 3.97 -56.44
CA ALA A 116 -17.07 4.02 -56.82
C ALA A 116 -17.94 4.71 -55.75
N SER A 117 -17.67 4.42 -54.46
CA SER A 117 -18.41 5.04 -53.36
C SER A 117 -17.75 6.31 -52.79
N GLN A 118 -16.58 6.70 -53.32
CA GLN A 118 -15.73 7.80 -52.84
C GLN A 118 -15.52 7.75 -51.31
N LYS A 119 -15.32 6.55 -50.77
CA LYS A 119 -15.16 6.32 -49.32
C LYS A 119 -13.97 5.43 -49.05
N LEU A 120 -13.39 5.60 -47.86
CA LEU A 120 -12.44 4.64 -47.32
C LEU A 120 -13.22 3.50 -46.64
N THR A 121 -13.15 2.31 -47.22
CA THR A 121 -13.77 1.10 -46.68
C THR A 121 -12.78 0.35 -45.81
N VAL A 122 -13.28 -0.25 -44.74
CA VAL A 122 -12.47 -1.04 -43.80
C VAL A 122 -12.53 -2.50 -44.24
N HIS A 123 -11.39 -3.05 -44.64
CA HIS A 123 -11.23 -4.47 -44.96
C HIS A 123 -10.40 -5.16 -43.88
N LYS A 124 -10.76 -6.40 -43.52
CA LYS A 124 -9.88 -7.22 -42.67
C LYS A 124 -8.72 -7.73 -43.52
N ILE A 125 -7.50 -7.59 -43.03
CA ILE A 125 -6.29 -8.11 -43.70
C ILE A 125 -6.35 -9.64 -43.75
N PHE A 126 -6.85 -10.26 -42.68
CA PHE A 126 -7.03 -11.70 -42.58
C PHE A 126 -8.53 -12.06 -42.65
N PRO A 127 -8.95 -12.95 -43.55
CA PRO A 127 -10.33 -13.41 -43.62
C PRO A 127 -10.77 -14.14 -42.34
N SER A 128 -12.08 -14.23 -42.12
CA SER A 128 -12.62 -14.93 -40.95
C SER A 128 -12.68 -16.44 -41.22
N GLY A 129 -12.24 -17.27 -40.27
CA GLY A 129 -12.19 -18.73 -40.40
C GLY A 129 -10.75 -19.25 -40.46
N ALA A 130 -10.60 -20.57 -40.57
CA ALA A 130 -9.28 -21.19 -40.73
C ALA A 130 -8.69 -20.82 -42.11
N LEU A 131 -7.46 -20.32 -42.11
CA LEU A 131 -6.77 -19.86 -43.31
C LEU A 131 -5.71 -20.87 -43.75
N THR A 132 -5.51 -20.95 -45.07
CA THR A 132 -4.41 -21.69 -45.68
C THR A 132 -3.11 -20.88 -45.57
N GLN A 133 -1.95 -21.56 -45.62
CA GLN A 133 -0.65 -20.88 -45.58
C GLN A 133 -0.52 -19.73 -46.61
N ALA A 134 -0.99 -19.92 -47.85
CA ALA A 134 -0.93 -18.89 -48.90
C ALA A 134 -1.75 -17.63 -48.56
N GLN A 135 -2.92 -17.79 -47.92
CA GLN A 135 -3.73 -16.65 -47.46
C GLN A 135 -3.07 -15.92 -46.29
N ILE A 136 -2.41 -16.68 -45.39
CA ILE A 136 -1.69 -16.12 -44.26
C ILE A 136 -0.47 -15.34 -44.74
N ASP A 137 0.30 -15.87 -45.69
CA ASP A 137 1.50 -15.22 -46.24
C ASP A 137 1.13 -13.91 -46.97
N SER A 138 0.06 -13.93 -47.76
CA SER A 138 -0.47 -12.73 -48.42
C SER A 138 -0.90 -11.67 -47.40
N GLY A 139 -1.66 -12.07 -46.37
CA GLY A 139 -2.06 -11.19 -45.29
C GLY A 139 -0.88 -10.68 -44.45
N ALA A 140 0.14 -11.51 -44.23
CA ALA A 140 1.36 -11.17 -43.50
C ALA A 140 2.15 -10.09 -44.24
N GLY A 141 2.33 -10.24 -45.56
CA GLY A 141 2.97 -9.22 -46.41
C GLY A 141 2.23 -7.89 -46.35
N ALA A 142 0.90 -7.91 -46.47
CA ALA A 142 0.07 -6.71 -46.35
C ALA A 142 0.17 -6.09 -44.94
N PHE A 143 0.10 -6.89 -43.88
CA PHE A 143 0.19 -6.45 -42.49
C PHE A 143 1.54 -5.77 -42.19
N GLN A 144 2.64 -6.37 -42.65
CA GLN A 144 3.99 -5.84 -42.47
C GLN A 144 4.22 -4.53 -43.25
N ASN A 145 3.48 -4.31 -44.34
CA ASN A 145 3.53 -3.07 -45.12
C ASN A 145 2.83 -1.87 -44.45
N PHE A 146 2.11 -2.06 -43.33
CA PHE A 146 1.44 -0.98 -42.61
C PHE A 146 2.29 -0.48 -41.44
N PRO A 147 2.96 0.68 -41.55
CA PRO A 147 3.78 1.21 -40.46
C PRO A 147 2.95 1.43 -39.19
N PHE A 148 1.65 1.72 -39.30
CA PHE A 148 0.73 1.91 -38.18
C PHE A 148 0.81 0.81 -37.11
N TYR A 149 0.96 -0.47 -37.50
CA TYR A 149 1.00 -1.59 -36.56
C TYR A 149 2.39 -1.83 -35.95
N GLN A 150 3.44 -1.27 -36.54
CA GLN A 150 4.82 -1.38 -36.05
C GLN A 150 4.99 -0.62 -34.73
N GLY A 151 5.47 -1.31 -33.71
CA GLY A 151 5.61 -0.81 -32.34
C GLY A 151 4.30 -0.76 -31.54
N PHE A 152 3.16 -1.08 -32.17
CA PHE A 152 1.84 -1.13 -31.50
C PHE A 152 1.33 -2.56 -31.33
N LEU A 153 1.27 -3.36 -32.41
CA LEU A 153 0.88 -4.78 -32.37
C LEU A 153 2.03 -5.73 -32.65
N TYR A 154 3.12 -5.24 -33.24
CA TYR A 154 4.26 -6.06 -33.62
C TYR A 154 5.58 -5.29 -33.47
N ASN A 155 6.61 -5.98 -32.98
CA ASN A 155 7.99 -5.51 -32.98
C ASN A 155 8.83 -6.33 -33.99
N PRO A 156 9.33 -5.71 -35.07
CA PRO A 156 10.10 -6.40 -36.09
C PRO A 156 11.49 -6.84 -35.63
N ALA A 157 12.08 -6.19 -34.63
CA ALA A 157 13.43 -6.51 -34.18
C ALA A 157 13.47 -7.79 -33.33
N THR A 158 12.38 -8.12 -32.65
CA THR A 158 12.32 -9.22 -31.68
C THR A 158 11.31 -10.30 -32.05
N HIS A 159 10.58 -10.12 -33.15
CA HIS A 159 9.44 -10.95 -33.54
C HIS A 159 8.40 -11.13 -32.42
N ALA A 160 8.17 -10.06 -31.67
CA ALA A 160 7.19 -10.01 -30.59
C ALA A 160 5.85 -9.46 -31.10
N TYR A 161 4.75 -10.10 -30.72
CA TYR A 161 3.39 -9.71 -31.09
C TYR A 161 2.54 -9.44 -29.86
N LEU A 162 1.66 -8.45 -29.97
CA LEU A 162 0.79 -7.99 -28.90
C LEU A 162 -0.68 -8.13 -29.30
N MET A 163 -1.47 -8.62 -28.36
CA MET A 163 -2.94 -8.62 -28.39
C MET A 163 -3.44 -7.82 -27.20
N GLY A 164 -4.17 -6.74 -27.47
CA GLY A 164 -4.81 -5.90 -26.46
C GLY A 164 -6.28 -6.27 -26.29
N LEU A 165 -6.67 -6.63 -25.06
CA LEU A 165 -8.05 -6.92 -24.67
C LEU A 165 -8.57 -5.72 -23.91
N ARG A 166 -9.60 -5.06 -24.45
CA ARG A 166 -10.32 -4.01 -23.74
C ARG A 166 -11.32 -4.67 -22.79
N MET A 167 -11.13 -4.45 -21.50
CA MET A 167 -11.98 -4.99 -20.46
C MET A 167 -13.11 -4.02 -20.11
N ASN A 168 -14.27 -4.56 -19.79
CA ASN A 168 -15.42 -3.80 -19.34
C ASN A 168 -15.17 -3.23 -17.94
N LYS A 169 -15.40 -1.92 -17.81
CA LYS A 169 -15.25 -1.15 -16.58
C LYS A 169 -16.01 -1.75 -15.39
N GLN A 170 -17.28 -2.12 -15.57
CA GLN A 170 -18.12 -2.59 -14.47
C GLN A 170 -17.66 -3.96 -13.97
N VAL A 171 -17.17 -4.81 -14.88
CA VAL A 171 -16.62 -6.12 -14.53
C VAL A 171 -15.29 -5.94 -13.77
N ILE A 172 -14.36 -5.12 -14.28
CA ILE A 172 -13.03 -4.94 -13.67
C ILE A 172 -13.07 -4.26 -12.30
N ASN A 173 -14.03 -3.36 -12.07
CA ASN A 173 -14.20 -2.66 -10.79
C ASN A 173 -15.14 -3.41 -9.82
N SER A 174 -15.44 -4.70 -10.08
CA SER A 174 -16.26 -5.54 -9.20
C SER A 174 -15.60 -6.90 -8.94
N GLY A 175 -16.18 -7.69 -8.03
CA GLY A 175 -15.71 -9.06 -7.74
C GLY A 175 -15.77 -10.00 -8.95
N ALA A 176 -16.55 -9.67 -9.99
CA ALA A 176 -16.65 -10.48 -11.21
C ALA A 176 -15.34 -10.52 -12.02
N ARG A 177 -14.41 -9.58 -11.79
CA ARG A 177 -13.11 -9.54 -12.45
C ARG A 177 -12.28 -10.81 -12.23
N ASP A 178 -12.39 -11.44 -11.05
CA ASP A 178 -11.58 -12.61 -10.71
C ASP A 178 -11.93 -13.77 -11.65
N ALA A 179 -13.23 -13.95 -11.92
CA ALA A 179 -13.73 -14.92 -12.88
C ALA A 179 -13.31 -14.57 -14.32
N ALA A 180 -13.37 -13.30 -14.71
CA ALA A 180 -12.96 -12.85 -16.04
C ALA A 180 -11.47 -13.12 -16.30
N ILE A 181 -10.59 -12.73 -15.36
CA ILE A 181 -9.15 -12.95 -15.48
C ILE A 181 -8.80 -14.44 -15.40
N ALA A 182 -9.50 -15.23 -14.58
CA ALA A 182 -9.32 -16.68 -14.54
C ALA A 182 -9.69 -17.34 -15.89
N ALA A 183 -10.78 -16.90 -16.52
CA ALA A 183 -11.19 -17.37 -17.85
C ALA A 183 -10.15 -16.99 -18.93
N VAL A 184 -9.63 -15.76 -18.91
CA VAL A 184 -8.53 -15.35 -19.81
C VAL A 184 -7.29 -16.23 -19.62
N LYS A 185 -6.87 -16.47 -18.37
CA LYS A 185 -5.73 -17.36 -18.08
C LYS A 185 -5.94 -18.78 -18.58
N LYS A 186 -7.17 -19.30 -18.48
CA LYS A 186 -7.52 -20.65 -18.97
C LYS A 186 -7.35 -20.76 -20.48
N GLU A 187 -7.87 -19.80 -21.24
CA GLU A 187 -7.74 -19.80 -22.70
C GLU A 187 -6.28 -19.64 -23.14
N VAL A 188 -5.53 -18.78 -22.45
CA VAL A 188 -4.10 -18.59 -22.72
C VAL A 188 -3.28 -19.86 -22.41
N ALA A 189 -3.57 -20.54 -21.30
CA ALA A 189 -2.90 -21.79 -20.95
C ALA A 189 -3.20 -22.91 -21.98
N ALA A 190 -4.42 -22.97 -22.51
CA ALA A 190 -4.77 -23.90 -23.58
C ALA A 190 -3.97 -23.65 -24.87
N PHE A 191 -3.74 -22.38 -25.22
CA PHE A 191 -2.90 -22.02 -26.37
C PHE A 191 -1.43 -22.39 -26.15
N THR A 192 -0.87 -22.09 -24.97
CA THR A 192 0.51 -22.46 -24.61
C THR A 192 0.70 -23.98 -24.66
N ALA A 193 -0.23 -24.76 -24.11
CA ALA A 193 -0.16 -26.22 -24.15
C ALA A 193 -0.22 -26.80 -25.57
N ALA A 194 -0.98 -26.17 -26.47
CA ALA A 194 -1.15 -26.64 -27.85
C ALA A 194 0.02 -26.26 -28.78
N THR A 195 0.72 -25.16 -28.50
CA THR A 195 1.74 -24.60 -29.40
C THR A 195 3.16 -24.69 -28.86
N GLY A 196 3.33 -24.87 -27.55
CA GLY A 196 4.63 -24.76 -26.88
C GLY A 196 5.15 -23.33 -26.74
N ILE A 197 4.40 -22.32 -27.19
CA ILE A 197 4.80 -20.91 -27.13
C ILE A 197 4.44 -20.34 -25.76
N ASP A 198 5.44 -19.80 -25.07
CA ASP A 198 5.21 -19.11 -23.80
C ASP A 198 4.48 -17.78 -24.02
N VAL A 199 3.35 -17.63 -23.33
CA VAL A 199 2.50 -16.44 -23.42
C VAL A 199 2.70 -15.57 -22.18
N LYS A 200 2.92 -14.28 -22.44
CA LYS A 200 3.13 -13.23 -21.45
C LYS A 200 1.84 -12.46 -21.23
N LEU A 201 1.45 -12.24 -19.98
CA LEU A 201 0.23 -11.52 -19.60
C LEU A 201 0.56 -10.31 -18.74
N SER A 202 0.03 -9.14 -19.12
CA SER A 202 0.19 -7.92 -18.34
C SER A 202 -0.99 -6.97 -18.57
N GLY A 203 -0.83 -5.72 -18.13
CA GLY A 203 -1.86 -4.69 -18.14
C GLY A 203 -2.47 -4.48 -16.76
N LEU A 204 -2.92 -3.25 -16.51
CA LEU A 204 -3.43 -2.83 -15.22
C LEU A 204 -4.58 -3.71 -14.67
N PRO A 205 -5.56 -4.18 -15.47
CA PRO A 205 -6.63 -5.02 -14.96
C PRO A 205 -6.11 -6.37 -14.43
N TYR A 206 -5.14 -6.95 -15.14
CA TYR A 206 -4.49 -8.20 -14.74
C TYR A 206 -3.68 -8.03 -13.46
N ILE A 207 -2.79 -7.03 -13.43
CA ILE A 207 -1.91 -6.75 -12.29
C ILE A 207 -2.74 -6.47 -11.04
N ARG A 208 -3.75 -5.59 -11.12
CA ARG A 208 -4.62 -5.24 -9.99
C ARG A 208 -5.40 -6.43 -9.46
N THR A 209 -5.93 -7.26 -10.35
CA THR A 209 -6.72 -8.44 -9.96
C THR A 209 -5.86 -9.47 -9.26
N VAL A 210 -4.72 -9.85 -9.85
CA VAL A 210 -3.83 -10.85 -9.26
C VAL A 210 -3.23 -10.35 -7.95
N LEU A 211 -2.84 -9.07 -7.88
CA LEU A 211 -2.27 -8.50 -6.66
C LEU A 211 -3.28 -8.44 -5.52
N ALA A 212 -4.50 -7.98 -5.78
CA ALA A 212 -5.55 -7.91 -4.76
C ALA A 212 -6.01 -9.30 -4.29
N ALA A 213 -6.11 -10.29 -5.20
CA ALA A 213 -6.41 -11.67 -4.81
C ALA A 213 -5.32 -12.26 -3.91
N ARG A 214 -4.04 -11.96 -4.20
CA ARG A 214 -2.91 -12.33 -3.33
C ARG A 214 -2.99 -11.64 -1.98
N ILE A 215 -3.23 -10.34 -1.94
CA ILE A 215 -3.38 -9.58 -0.67
C ILE A 215 -4.50 -10.16 0.18
N ALA A 216 -5.67 -10.48 -0.41
CA ALA A 216 -6.78 -11.08 0.33
C ALA A 216 -6.42 -12.45 0.91
N HIS A 217 -5.71 -13.29 0.14
CA HIS A 217 -5.24 -14.59 0.59
C HIS A 217 -4.17 -14.46 1.69
N GLU A 218 -3.18 -13.60 1.50
CA GLU A 218 -2.10 -13.33 2.45
C GLU A 218 -2.62 -12.73 3.75
N MET A 219 -3.57 -11.79 3.70
CA MET A 219 -4.21 -11.19 4.88
C MET A 219 -4.83 -12.27 5.77
N ARG A 220 -5.61 -13.20 5.19
CA ARG A 220 -6.24 -14.30 5.94
C ARG A 220 -5.18 -15.21 6.56
N TYR A 221 -4.15 -15.57 5.81
CA TYR A 221 -3.04 -16.38 6.31
C TYR A 221 -2.30 -15.68 7.46
N PHE A 222 -1.96 -14.40 7.32
CA PHE A 222 -1.26 -13.63 8.35
C PHE A 222 -2.10 -13.40 9.60
N LEU A 223 -3.40 -13.18 9.46
CA LEU A 223 -4.29 -13.07 10.60
C LEU A 223 -4.27 -14.38 11.42
N ILE A 224 -4.43 -15.52 10.75
CA ILE A 224 -4.41 -16.84 11.40
C ILE A 224 -3.03 -17.12 12.00
N ALA A 225 -1.96 -16.91 11.23
CA ALA A 225 -0.58 -17.12 11.68
C ALA A 225 -0.24 -16.25 12.89
N SER A 226 -0.65 -14.97 12.88
CA SER A 226 -0.45 -14.03 13.99
C SER A 226 -1.20 -14.49 15.24
N ILE A 227 -2.46 -14.92 15.11
CA ILE A 227 -3.25 -15.49 16.22
C ILE A 227 -2.58 -16.75 16.79
N VAL A 228 -2.16 -17.69 15.94
CA VAL A 228 -1.52 -18.94 16.37
C VAL A 228 -0.19 -18.65 17.06
N LEU A 229 0.65 -17.80 16.48
CA LEU A 229 1.93 -17.43 17.09
C LEU A 229 1.71 -16.74 18.44
N SER A 230 0.73 -15.84 18.52
CA SER A 230 0.37 -15.15 19.75
C SER A 230 -0.09 -16.13 20.83
N ALA A 231 -0.91 -17.10 20.47
CA ALA A 231 -1.35 -18.16 21.38
C ALA A 231 -0.17 -18.99 21.90
N VAL A 232 0.76 -19.40 21.01
CA VAL A 232 1.98 -20.14 21.39
C VAL A 232 2.83 -19.31 22.34
N ILE A 233 3.11 -18.04 22.03
CA ILE A 233 3.93 -17.18 22.87
C ILE A 233 3.28 -16.95 24.23
N LEU A 234 1.98 -16.66 24.27
CA LEU A 234 1.23 -16.48 25.51
C LEU A 234 1.20 -17.75 26.37
N LEU A 235 1.06 -18.92 25.73
CA LEU A 235 1.10 -20.21 26.42
C LEU A 235 2.49 -20.49 26.99
N LEU A 236 3.56 -20.21 26.24
CA LEU A 236 4.94 -20.35 26.73
C LEU A 236 5.24 -19.39 27.88
N PHE A 237 4.74 -18.15 27.80
CA PHE A 237 4.97 -17.10 28.78
C PHE A 237 4.21 -17.35 30.09
N PHE A 238 2.88 -17.48 30.02
CA PHE A 238 2.05 -17.65 31.23
C PHE A 238 1.95 -19.10 31.71
N ARG A 239 2.32 -20.08 30.87
CA ARG A 239 2.16 -21.51 31.14
C ARG A 239 0.74 -21.86 31.63
N SER A 240 -0.24 -21.14 31.09
CA SER A 240 -1.63 -21.12 31.53
C SER A 240 -2.54 -21.06 30.32
N PHE A 241 -3.32 -22.11 30.11
CA PHE A 241 -4.30 -22.16 29.02
C PHE A 241 -5.40 -21.10 29.21
N SER A 242 -5.83 -20.85 30.45
CA SER A 242 -6.85 -19.83 30.75
C SER A 242 -6.36 -18.42 30.44
N SER A 243 -5.12 -18.07 30.79
CA SER A 243 -4.53 -16.75 30.50
C SER A 243 -4.32 -16.55 29.00
N MET A 244 -3.92 -17.61 28.29
CA MET A 244 -3.80 -17.62 26.83
C MET A 244 -5.17 -17.36 26.18
N LEU A 245 -6.20 -18.12 26.54
CA LEU A 245 -7.53 -18.03 25.94
C LEU A 245 -8.19 -16.67 26.24
N LEU A 246 -8.03 -16.16 27.46
CA LEU A 246 -8.48 -14.80 27.82
C LEU A 246 -7.83 -13.73 26.95
N SER A 247 -6.50 -13.78 26.81
CA SER A 247 -5.75 -12.83 26.00
C SER A 247 -6.13 -12.92 24.52
N LEU A 248 -6.36 -14.14 24.02
CA LEU A 248 -6.78 -14.36 22.65
C LEU A 248 -8.19 -13.81 22.40
N SER A 249 -9.11 -13.94 23.37
CA SER A 249 -10.45 -13.33 23.28
C SER A 249 -10.37 -11.81 23.17
N VAL A 250 -9.52 -11.13 23.94
CA VAL A 250 -9.32 -9.66 23.83
C VAL A 250 -8.94 -9.29 22.39
N VAL A 251 -7.97 -10.02 21.84
CA VAL A 251 -7.43 -9.75 20.52
C VAL A 251 -8.43 -10.06 19.40
N ILE A 252 -9.15 -11.18 19.46
CA ILE A 252 -10.18 -11.55 18.47
C ILE A 252 -11.29 -10.50 18.47
N ILE A 253 -11.74 -10.05 19.65
CA ILE A 253 -12.73 -8.97 19.75
C ILE A 253 -12.15 -7.70 19.09
N GLY A 254 -10.90 -7.33 19.39
CA GLY A 254 -10.23 -6.19 18.75
C GLY A 254 -10.19 -6.28 17.21
N VAL A 255 -9.91 -7.46 16.66
CA VAL A 255 -9.93 -7.71 15.21
C VAL A 255 -11.34 -7.51 14.63
N LEU A 256 -12.37 -8.05 15.28
CA LEU A 256 -13.76 -7.86 14.82
C LEU A 256 -14.17 -6.39 14.82
N PHE A 257 -13.82 -5.64 15.86
CA PHE A 257 -14.05 -4.19 15.92
C PHE A 257 -13.30 -3.45 14.81
N SER A 258 -12.07 -3.86 14.48
CA SER A 258 -11.32 -3.23 13.40
C SER A 258 -11.99 -3.35 12.04
N MET A 259 -12.44 -4.56 11.71
CA MET A 259 -13.18 -4.81 10.48
C MET A 259 -14.53 -4.08 10.50
N ALA A 260 -15.23 -4.08 11.64
CA ALA A 260 -16.49 -3.35 11.80
C ALA A 260 -16.33 -1.84 11.58
N THR A 261 -15.28 -1.22 12.13
CA THR A 261 -15.00 0.21 11.94
C THR A 261 -14.68 0.56 10.49
N MET A 262 -14.00 -0.33 9.75
CA MET A 262 -13.80 -0.14 8.31
C MET A 262 -15.15 -0.08 7.58
N HIS A 263 -16.06 -1.01 7.87
CA HIS A 263 -17.39 -1.00 7.27
C HIS A 263 -18.20 0.25 7.64
N LEU A 264 -18.17 0.66 8.91
CA LEU A 264 -18.93 1.82 9.40
C LEU A 264 -18.51 3.14 8.75
N PHE A 265 -17.22 3.31 8.46
CA PHE A 265 -16.73 4.48 7.75
C PHE A 265 -16.83 4.36 6.22
N GLY A 266 -17.35 3.24 5.69
CA GLY A 266 -17.42 2.99 4.25
C GLY A 266 -16.07 2.75 3.61
N TYR A 267 -15.06 2.39 4.40
CA TYR A 267 -13.70 2.10 3.92
C TYR A 267 -13.61 0.68 3.37
N SER A 268 -12.78 0.52 2.36
CA SER A 268 -12.55 -0.76 1.69
C SER A 268 -11.20 -1.36 2.10
N ILE A 269 -11.06 -2.68 1.97
CA ILE A 269 -9.77 -3.33 2.19
C ILE A 269 -8.84 -3.01 1.04
N THR A 270 -7.77 -2.27 1.33
CA THR A 270 -6.66 -1.93 0.44
C THR A 270 -5.41 -2.69 0.88
N LEU A 271 -4.32 -2.54 0.12
CA LEU A 271 -3.03 -3.10 0.50
C LEU A 271 -2.58 -2.69 1.91
N LEU A 272 -2.77 -1.42 2.29
CA LEU A 272 -2.33 -0.93 3.60
C LEU A 272 -3.34 -1.30 4.70
N THR A 273 -4.64 -1.15 4.45
CA THR A 273 -5.67 -1.45 5.47
C THR A 273 -5.82 -2.94 5.75
N ALA A 274 -5.41 -3.82 4.81
CA ALA A 274 -5.31 -5.26 5.04
C ALA A 274 -4.33 -5.65 6.16
N LEU A 275 -3.38 -4.77 6.52
CA LEU A 275 -2.40 -5.03 7.59
C LEU A 275 -2.97 -4.71 8.98
N ILE A 276 -4.07 -3.94 9.08
CA ILE A 276 -4.62 -3.50 10.36
C ILE A 276 -5.01 -4.66 11.28
N PRO A 277 -5.75 -5.71 10.83
CA PRO A 277 -6.15 -6.78 11.73
C PRO A 277 -4.96 -7.55 12.31
N PRO A 278 -3.96 -7.99 11.51
CA PRO A 278 -2.74 -8.57 12.05
C PRO A 278 -1.95 -7.63 12.99
N LEU A 279 -1.92 -6.31 12.72
CA LEU A 279 -1.26 -5.34 13.61
C LEU A 279 -1.96 -5.21 14.97
N ILE A 280 -3.30 -5.24 14.99
CA ILE A 280 -4.07 -5.20 16.23
C ILE A 280 -3.80 -6.43 17.09
N VAL A 281 -3.59 -7.60 16.48
CA VAL A 281 -3.14 -8.80 17.21
C VAL A 281 -1.83 -8.51 17.93
N VAL A 282 -0.84 -8.01 17.21
CA VAL A 282 0.50 -7.74 17.75
C VAL A 282 0.46 -6.68 18.87
N ILE A 283 -0.31 -5.60 18.69
CA ILE A 283 -0.43 -4.49 19.66
C ILE A 283 -1.28 -4.87 20.89
N GLY A 284 -2.25 -5.77 20.75
CA GLY A 284 -3.14 -6.17 21.84
C GLY A 284 -2.51 -7.07 22.89
N ILE A 285 -1.52 -7.87 22.50
CA ILE A 285 -0.88 -8.83 23.41
C ILE A 285 -0.12 -8.14 24.55
N PRO A 286 0.68 -7.06 24.33
CA PRO A 286 1.27 -6.29 25.41
C PRO A 286 0.25 -5.88 26.48
N ASN A 287 -0.92 -5.34 26.11
CA ASN A 287 -1.94 -4.96 27.08
C ASN A 287 -2.33 -6.15 27.98
N CYS A 288 -2.55 -7.31 27.38
CA CYS A 288 -2.85 -8.54 28.11
C CYS A 288 -1.70 -8.95 29.03
N ILE A 289 -0.47 -8.93 28.52
CA ILE A 289 0.74 -9.30 29.29
C ILE A 289 0.86 -8.42 30.53
N TYR A 290 0.70 -7.12 30.37
CA TYR A 290 0.88 -6.14 31.43
C TYR A 290 -0.20 -6.22 32.51
N PHE A 291 -1.48 -6.34 32.13
CA PHE A 291 -2.55 -6.53 33.10
C PHE A 291 -2.37 -7.85 33.87
N LEU A 292 -2.13 -8.95 33.17
CA LEU A 292 -1.92 -10.26 33.80
C LEU A 292 -0.68 -10.29 34.70
N ASN A 293 0.43 -9.70 34.25
CA ASN A 293 1.64 -9.62 35.05
C ASN A 293 1.39 -8.81 36.33
N LYS A 294 0.74 -7.64 36.22
CA LYS A 294 0.46 -6.83 37.40
C LYS A 294 -0.48 -7.53 38.37
N PHE A 295 -1.48 -8.27 37.87
CA PHE A 295 -2.33 -9.11 38.72
C PHE A 295 -1.53 -10.18 39.46
N HIS A 296 -0.63 -10.89 38.77
CA HIS A 296 0.23 -11.90 39.39
C HIS A 296 1.17 -11.32 40.43
N THR A 297 1.80 -10.17 40.15
CA THR A 297 2.67 -9.48 41.09
C THR A 297 1.89 -8.99 42.31
N SER A 298 0.74 -8.34 42.13
CA SER A 298 -0.09 -7.86 43.26
C SER A 298 -0.69 -9.00 44.07
N TRP A 299 -1.00 -10.14 43.46
CA TRP A 299 -1.39 -11.34 44.19
C TRP A 299 -0.23 -11.89 45.03
N SER A 300 0.98 -11.97 44.46
CA SER A 300 2.18 -12.39 45.18
C SER A 300 2.45 -11.48 46.39
N GLU A 301 2.50 -10.16 46.19
CA GLU A 301 2.73 -9.16 47.24
C GLU A 301 1.70 -9.27 48.39
N LEU A 302 0.43 -9.55 48.09
CA LEU A 302 -0.62 -9.67 49.11
C LEU A 302 -0.61 -11.01 49.86
N THR A 303 0.00 -12.05 49.27
CA THR A 303 0.00 -13.41 49.84
C THR A 303 1.33 -13.82 50.47
N GLU A 304 2.42 -13.09 50.20
CA GLU A 304 3.79 -13.43 50.61
C GLU A 304 3.95 -13.62 52.13
N ASN A 305 3.22 -12.85 52.94
CA ASN A 305 3.29 -12.88 54.40
C ASN A 305 2.09 -13.60 55.08
N LEU A 306 1.24 -14.30 54.32
CA LEU A 306 0.05 -14.95 54.84
C LEU A 306 0.18 -16.48 54.83
N SER A 307 -0.32 -17.14 55.88
CA SER A 307 -0.42 -18.61 55.93
C SER A 307 -1.45 -19.13 54.91
N ASP A 308 -1.22 -20.32 54.35
CA ASP A 308 -2.11 -21.00 53.40
C ASP A 308 -3.56 -21.13 53.90
N ALA A 309 -3.76 -21.28 55.21
CA ALA A 309 -5.08 -21.32 55.82
C ALA A 309 -5.82 -19.96 55.70
N THR A 310 -5.11 -18.85 55.94
CA THR A 310 -5.62 -17.49 55.83
C THR A 310 -5.91 -17.10 54.38
N ILE A 311 -5.06 -17.55 53.44
CA ILE A 311 -5.26 -17.34 52.01
C ILE A 311 -6.53 -18.06 51.54
N ARG A 312 -6.78 -19.30 51.98
CA ARG A 312 -8.01 -20.03 51.64
C ARG A 312 -9.26 -19.37 52.22
N ALA A 313 -9.22 -18.91 53.46
CA ALA A 313 -10.35 -18.23 54.12
C ALA A 313 -10.72 -16.90 53.45
N ASN A 314 -9.72 -16.10 53.05
CA ASN A 314 -9.94 -14.75 52.49
C ASN A 314 -9.73 -14.66 50.97
N ASN A 315 -9.69 -15.80 50.27
CA ASN A 315 -9.32 -15.90 48.85
C ASN A 315 -10.08 -14.90 47.97
N LYS A 316 -11.42 -14.85 48.11
CA LYS A 316 -12.29 -13.99 47.31
C LYS A 316 -11.99 -12.49 47.52
N THR A 317 -11.72 -12.08 48.76
CA THR A 317 -11.45 -10.69 49.13
C THR A 317 -10.07 -10.25 48.67
N LEU A 318 -9.04 -11.07 48.94
CA LEU A 318 -7.65 -10.83 48.50
C LEU A 318 -7.57 -10.73 46.98
N LYS A 319 -8.34 -11.57 46.27
CA LYS A 319 -8.37 -11.55 44.80
C LYS A 319 -9.01 -10.28 44.26
N MET A 320 -10.11 -9.84 44.88
CA MET A 320 -10.78 -8.60 44.50
C MET A 320 -9.85 -7.39 44.71
N GLN A 321 -9.10 -7.36 45.82
CA GLN A 321 -8.10 -6.34 46.09
C GLN A 321 -6.94 -6.39 45.08
N ALA A 322 -6.44 -7.58 44.72
CA ALA A 322 -5.41 -7.74 43.70
C ALA A 322 -5.88 -7.23 42.32
N LEU A 323 -7.13 -7.50 41.93
CA LEU A 323 -7.71 -7.00 40.68
C LEU A 323 -7.91 -5.47 40.70
N GLU A 324 -8.33 -4.91 41.84
CA GLU A 324 -8.44 -3.46 42.03
C GLU A 324 -7.06 -2.78 41.98
N HIS A 325 -6.03 -3.40 42.57
CA HIS A 325 -4.63 -2.96 42.49
C HIS A 325 -4.11 -3.02 41.05
N MET A 326 -4.42 -4.09 40.32
CA MET A 326 -4.10 -4.21 38.90
C MET A 326 -4.70 -3.05 38.09
N VAL A 327 -6.00 -2.79 38.22
CA VAL A 327 -6.66 -1.70 37.46
C VAL A 327 -6.16 -0.33 37.90
N SER A 328 -5.95 -0.11 39.20
CA SER A 328 -5.53 1.20 39.71
C SER A 328 -4.11 1.60 39.31
N LYS A 329 -3.16 0.67 39.34
CA LYS A 329 -1.77 0.93 38.94
C LYS A 329 -1.59 0.83 37.42
N MET A 330 -2.15 -0.21 36.78
CA MET A 330 -1.91 -0.48 35.36
C MET A 330 -2.86 0.23 34.41
N GLY A 331 -4.03 0.69 34.87
CA GLY A 331 -5.00 1.41 34.04
C GLY A 331 -4.44 2.71 33.47
N VAL A 332 -3.78 3.52 34.31
CA VAL A 332 -3.15 4.78 33.86
C VAL A 332 -1.98 4.52 32.92
N VAL A 333 -1.10 3.57 33.26
CA VAL A 333 0.06 3.19 32.43
C VAL A 333 -0.44 2.78 31.05
N THR A 334 -1.37 1.84 31.00
CA THR A 334 -1.87 1.24 29.76
C THR A 334 -2.67 2.24 28.92
N LEU A 335 -3.41 3.18 29.55
CA LEU A 335 -4.10 4.26 28.82
C LEU A 335 -3.10 5.13 28.05
N PHE A 336 -2.05 5.64 28.71
CA PHE A 336 -1.09 6.52 28.06
C PHE A 336 -0.25 5.80 27.00
N CYS A 337 0.06 4.53 27.24
CA CYS A 337 0.71 3.65 26.28
C CYS A 337 -0.13 3.50 25.00
N ASN A 338 -1.41 3.14 25.14
CA ASN A 338 -2.31 3.00 23.99
C ASN A 338 -2.63 4.35 23.35
N LEU A 339 -2.69 5.43 24.12
CA LEU A 339 -2.88 6.78 23.57
C LEU A 339 -1.67 7.19 22.73
N ALA A 340 -0.44 6.99 23.20
CA ALA A 340 0.76 7.32 22.44
C ALA A 340 0.88 6.47 21.17
N ALA A 341 0.58 5.17 21.27
CA ALA A 341 0.50 4.29 20.11
C ALA A 341 -0.59 4.79 19.15
N ALA A 342 -1.81 5.01 19.62
CA ALA A 342 -2.93 5.51 18.82
C ALA A 342 -2.59 6.84 18.13
N VAL A 343 -1.92 7.78 18.80
CA VAL A 343 -1.41 9.02 18.20
C VAL A 343 -0.43 8.72 17.08
N GLY A 344 0.53 7.80 17.29
CA GLY A 344 1.47 7.38 16.25
C GLY A 344 0.77 6.99 14.94
N PHE A 345 -0.29 6.18 15.02
CA PHE A 345 -1.08 5.76 13.86
C PHE A 345 -2.06 6.85 13.38
N ALA A 346 -2.77 7.52 14.29
CA ALA A 346 -3.82 8.49 13.98
C ALA A 346 -3.29 9.76 13.29
N VAL A 347 -2.00 10.06 13.41
CA VAL A 347 -1.39 11.17 12.68
C VAL A 347 -1.48 10.95 11.16
N PHE A 348 -1.57 9.71 10.68
CA PHE A 348 -1.84 9.46 9.26
C PHE A 348 -3.23 9.94 8.82
N ALA A 349 -4.20 10.01 9.74
CA ALA A 349 -5.53 10.61 9.49
C ALA A 349 -5.45 12.12 9.18
N LEU A 350 -4.36 12.80 9.57
CA LEU A 350 -4.13 14.21 9.30
C LEU A 350 -3.40 14.45 7.97
N THR A 351 -2.92 13.38 7.32
CA THR A 351 -2.24 13.51 6.02
C THR A 351 -3.24 13.76 4.90
N LYS A 352 -2.77 14.20 3.74
CA LYS A 352 -3.63 14.49 2.57
C LYS A 352 -3.96 13.27 1.71
N SER A 353 -3.37 12.10 1.98
CA SER A 353 -3.59 10.90 1.17
C SER A 353 -4.72 10.06 1.76
N GLU A 354 -5.77 9.78 0.99
CA GLU A 354 -6.96 9.07 1.50
C GLU A 354 -6.61 7.68 2.05
N ILE A 355 -5.73 6.93 1.37
CA ILE A 355 -5.31 5.59 1.81
C ILE A 355 -4.63 5.64 3.19
N LEU A 356 -3.79 6.65 3.43
CA LEU A 356 -3.14 6.85 4.73
C LEU A 356 -4.14 7.36 5.77
N GLN A 357 -5.12 8.18 5.36
CA GLN A 357 -6.16 8.65 6.26
C GLN A 357 -7.03 7.50 6.78
N GLU A 358 -7.52 6.66 5.87
CA GLU A 358 -8.31 5.45 6.18
C GLU A 358 -7.52 4.54 7.14
N PHE A 359 -6.24 4.28 6.83
CA PHE A 359 -5.35 3.47 7.66
C PHE A 359 -5.17 4.07 9.07
N GLY A 360 -4.81 5.35 9.16
CA GLY A 360 -4.53 6.03 10.43
C GLY A 360 -5.75 6.14 11.33
N ALA A 361 -6.90 6.50 10.76
CA ALA A 361 -8.15 6.64 11.48
C ALA A 361 -8.60 5.30 12.08
N VAL A 362 -8.64 4.24 11.25
CA VAL A 362 -9.06 2.91 11.70
C VAL A 362 -8.06 2.37 12.73
N ALA A 363 -6.76 2.40 12.46
CA ALA A 363 -5.77 1.87 13.39
C ALA A 363 -5.77 2.63 14.73
N GLY A 364 -5.79 3.96 14.70
CA GLY A 364 -5.78 4.80 15.91
C GLY A 364 -7.01 4.59 16.80
N ILE A 365 -8.21 4.57 16.21
CA ILE A 365 -9.46 4.32 16.93
C ILE A 365 -9.45 2.91 17.55
N ASN A 366 -9.00 1.91 16.78
CA ASN A 366 -9.03 0.53 17.28
C ASN A 366 -7.98 0.25 18.36
N ILE A 367 -6.83 0.91 18.37
CA ILE A 367 -5.88 0.81 19.48
C ILE A 367 -6.52 1.34 20.78
N MET A 368 -7.26 2.44 20.71
CA MET A 368 -8.00 2.95 21.87
C MET A 368 -9.15 2.03 22.28
N LEU A 369 -9.91 1.48 21.32
CA LEU A 369 -10.95 0.48 21.61
C LEU A 369 -10.36 -0.77 22.28
N LEU A 370 -9.19 -1.23 21.82
CA LEU A 370 -8.48 -2.38 22.37
C LEU A 370 -8.07 -2.16 23.82
N PHE A 371 -7.68 -0.92 24.20
CA PHE A 371 -7.50 -0.56 25.60
C PHE A 371 -8.78 -0.77 26.41
N PHE A 372 -9.92 -0.24 25.96
CA PHE A 372 -11.19 -0.41 26.67
C PHE A 372 -11.64 -1.87 26.74
N ILE A 373 -11.49 -2.64 25.65
CA ILE A 373 -11.80 -4.07 25.61
C ILE A 373 -10.94 -4.81 26.64
N SER A 374 -9.62 -4.55 26.68
CA SER A 374 -8.71 -5.20 27.63
C SER A 374 -9.02 -4.82 29.09
N LEU A 375 -9.31 -3.53 29.35
CA LEU A 375 -9.65 -3.01 30.67
C LEU A 375 -10.96 -3.58 31.21
N LEU A 376 -11.94 -3.85 30.34
CA LEU A 376 -13.23 -4.43 30.73
C LEU A 376 -13.17 -5.96 30.84
N LEU A 377 -12.64 -6.64 29.82
CA LEU A 377 -12.68 -8.09 29.72
C LEU A 377 -11.75 -8.76 30.74
N ILE A 378 -10.51 -8.29 30.87
CA ILE A 378 -9.48 -8.99 31.68
C ILE A 378 -9.89 -9.05 33.17
N PRO A 379 -10.19 -7.93 33.85
CA PRO A 379 -10.54 -7.99 35.27
C PRO A 379 -11.86 -8.73 35.50
N ALA A 380 -12.84 -8.56 34.61
CA ALA A 380 -14.14 -9.20 34.72
C ALA A 380 -14.02 -10.73 34.61
N VAL A 381 -13.33 -11.26 33.61
CA VAL A 381 -13.15 -12.71 33.44
C VAL A 381 -12.24 -13.29 34.52
N LEU A 382 -11.14 -12.62 34.87
CA LEU A 382 -10.27 -13.06 35.97
C LEU A 382 -11.04 -13.15 37.28
N SER A 383 -12.04 -12.30 37.52
CA SER A 383 -12.86 -12.37 38.74
C SER A 383 -13.65 -13.69 38.88
N PHE A 384 -14.00 -14.36 37.78
CA PHE A 384 -14.68 -15.66 37.77
C PHE A 384 -13.73 -16.87 37.82
N LEU A 385 -12.49 -16.72 37.32
CA LEU A 385 -11.50 -17.80 37.29
C LEU A 385 -10.93 -18.13 38.69
N PRO A 386 -10.35 -19.33 38.92
CA PRO A 386 -9.70 -19.63 40.20
C PRO A 386 -8.47 -18.75 40.44
N ALA A 387 -8.02 -18.67 41.70
CA ALA A 387 -6.84 -17.89 42.09
C ALA A 387 -5.55 -18.38 41.37
N PRO A 388 -4.56 -17.51 41.12
CA PRO A 388 -3.31 -17.89 40.48
C PRO A 388 -2.56 -18.97 41.29
N LYS A 389 -2.25 -20.09 40.65
CA LYS A 389 -1.32 -21.11 41.18
C LYS A 389 0.13 -20.61 41.09
N THR A 390 1.01 -21.08 41.99
CA THR A 390 2.46 -20.77 42.04
C THR A 390 3.21 -21.04 40.72
N ARG A 391 2.72 -21.98 39.89
CA ARG A 391 3.26 -22.22 38.54
C ARG A 391 3.14 -21.00 37.61
N HIS A 392 2.15 -20.15 37.83
CA HIS A 392 1.85 -18.97 37.00
C HIS A 392 2.70 -17.74 37.36
N THR A 393 3.38 -17.73 38.52
CA THR A 393 4.28 -16.64 38.94
C THR A 393 5.77 -16.99 38.72
N LYS A 394 6.09 -18.22 38.30
CA LYS A 394 7.47 -18.71 38.16
C LYS A 394 8.31 -17.95 37.13
N TYR A 395 7.69 -17.31 36.12
CA TYR A 395 8.43 -16.51 35.13
C TYR A 395 9.02 -15.22 35.71
N LEU A 396 8.45 -14.69 36.81
CA LEU A 396 8.98 -13.52 37.53
C LEU A 396 10.34 -13.81 38.17
N HIS A 397 10.64 -15.09 38.46
CA HIS A 397 11.83 -15.52 39.21
C HIS A 397 12.84 -16.26 38.31
N ASN A 398 13.03 -15.80 37.07
CA ASN A 398 13.95 -16.45 36.14
C ASN A 398 15.41 -16.02 36.41
N ALA A 399 16.17 -16.86 37.10
CA ALA A 399 17.54 -16.57 37.55
C ALA A 399 18.54 -16.23 36.43
N ARG A 400 18.28 -16.63 35.17
CA ARG A 400 19.12 -16.23 34.03
C ARG A 400 18.83 -14.82 33.55
N LEU A 401 17.55 -14.44 33.57
CA LEU A 401 17.09 -13.11 33.15
C LEU A 401 17.50 -12.06 34.18
N ASN A 402 17.34 -12.35 35.48
CA ASN A 402 17.81 -11.46 36.56
C ASN A 402 19.31 -11.22 36.48
N ARG A 403 20.13 -12.27 36.25
CA ARG A 403 21.57 -12.11 36.01
C ARG A 403 21.90 -11.24 34.79
N TRP A 404 21.05 -11.23 33.78
CA TRP A 404 21.19 -10.35 32.62
C TRP A 404 20.83 -8.91 32.96
N LEU A 405 19.74 -8.70 33.71
CA LEU A 405 19.35 -7.38 34.23
C LEU A 405 20.41 -6.81 35.18
N ASP A 406 21.03 -7.63 36.05
CA ASP A 406 22.16 -7.23 36.91
C ASP A 406 23.35 -6.71 36.09
N ARG A 407 23.61 -7.32 34.92
CA ARG A 407 24.66 -6.83 34.00
C ARG A 407 24.26 -5.51 33.35
N LEU A 408 23.01 -5.40 32.91
CA LEU A 408 22.50 -4.16 32.31
C LEU A 408 22.53 -3.00 33.32
N GLU A 409 22.18 -3.27 34.57
CA GLU A 409 22.31 -2.34 35.69
C GLU A 409 23.75 -1.87 35.85
N LYS A 410 24.70 -2.81 36.03
CA LYS A 410 26.13 -2.48 36.17
C LYS A 410 26.65 -1.66 34.98
N TRP A 411 26.25 -2.02 33.77
CA TRP A 411 26.66 -1.33 32.56
C TRP A 411 26.08 0.09 32.48
N SER A 412 24.79 0.24 32.77
CA SER A 412 24.09 1.53 32.75
C SER A 412 24.59 2.50 33.82
N ILE A 413 25.03 2.02 34.98
CA ILE A 413 25.48 2.88 36.10
C ILE A 413 26.95 3.25 35.96
N HIS A 414 27.82 2.25 35.72
CA HIS A 414 29.28 2.43 35.81
C HIS A 414 29.92 2.79 34.46
N ASN A 415 29.34 2.41 33.32
CA ASN A 415 29.97 2.55 31.99
C ASN A 415 29.29 3.59 31.07
N ARG A 416 28.73 4.66 31.66
CA ARG A 416 27.95 5.68 30.93
C ARG A 416 28.69 6.35 29.77
N LYS A 417 29.99 6.66 29.94
CA LYS A 417 30.80 7.27 28.86
C LYS A 417 30.89 6.36 27.63
N THR A 418 31.05 5.06 27.84
CA THR A 418 31.13 4.06 26.77
C THR A 418 29.79 3.90 26.05
N ILE A 419 28.68 3.93 26.79
CA ILE A 419 27.32 3.89 26.22
C ILE A 419 27.07 5.10 25.31
N TYR A 420 27.43 6.31 25.76
CA TYR A 420 27.30 7.52 24.94
C TYR A 420 28.19 7.49 23.71
N ALA A 421 29.47 7.09 23.85
CA ALA A 421 30.39 6.97 22.73
C ALA A 421 29.89 5.96 21.68
N ALA A 422 29.46 4.77 22.11
CA ALA A 422 28.89 3.75 21.22
C ALA A 422 27.63 4.24 20.52
N THR A 423 26.73 4.92 21.25
CA THR A 423 25.50 5.49 20.68
C THR A 423 25.82 6.54 19.61
N VAL A 424 26.79 7.43 19.85
CA VAL A 424 27.22 8.44 18.87
C VAL A 424 27.81 7.78 17.62
N ILE A 425 28.66 6.77 17.77
CA ILE A 425 29.23 6.03 16.62
C ILE A 425 28.13 5.39 15.78
N ILE A 426 27.19 4.69 16.42
CA ILE A 426 26.05 4.08 15.73
C ILE A 426 25.22 5.14 15.00
N LEU A 427 24.99 6.29 15.62
CA LEU A 427 24.24 7.39 15.02
C LEU A 427 24.97 7.98 13.81
N VAL A 428 26.29 8.11 13.85
CA VAL A 428 27.10 8.57 12.69
C VAL A 428 26.98 7.59 11.53
N VAL A 429 27.14 6.28 11.78
CA VAL A 429 26.99 5.24 10.75
C VAL A 429 25.58 5.19 10.18
N ALA A 430 24.57 5.33 11.03
CA ALA A 430 23.18 5.42 10.60
C ALA A 430 22.94 6.66 9.73
N THR A 431 23.47 7.81 10.14
CA THR A 431 23.34 9.08 9.40
C THR A 431 24.02 9.00 8.02
N MET A 432 25.19 8.36 7.92
CA MET A 432 25.83 8.08 6.62
C MET A 432 24.93 7.23 5.71
N GLY A 433 24.23 6.26 6.28
CA GLY A 433 23.23 5.47 5.54
C GLY A 433 22.03 6.31 5.09
N ILE A 434 21.52 7.20 5.95
CA ILE A 434 20.38 8.09 5.63
C ILE A 434 20.67 8.94 4.38
N PHE A 435 21.91 9.44 4.22
CA PHE A 435 22.29 10.21 3.03
C PHE A 435 22.26 9.40 1.73
N ARG A 436 22.24 8.06 1.79
CA ARG A 436 22.08 7.17 0.63
C ARG A 436 20.62 6.79 0.34
N LEU A 437 19.69 7.18 1.21
CA LEU A 437 18.27 6.83 1.07
C LEU A 437 17.68 7.49 -0.19
N GLN A 438 17.12 6.68 -1.09
CA GLN A 438 16.46 7.16 -2.30
C GLN A 438 14.94 7.01 -2.20
N SER A 439 14.21 8.01 -2.71
CA SER A 439 12.77 7.97 -2.84
C SER A 439 12.39 7.57 -4.27
N ASN A 440 12.58 6.30 -4.61
CA ASN A 440 12.23 5.77 -5.93
C ASN A 440 11.16 4.69 -5.79
N ALA A 441 9.96 4.97 -6.29
CA ALA A 441 8.83 4.07 -6.31
C ALA A 441 8.41 3.79 -7.76
N HIS A 442 8.34 2.51 -8.11
CA HIS A 442 7.67 2.00 -9.30
C HIS A 442 6.32 1.39 -8.92
N MET A 443 5.42 1.25 -9.88
CA MET A 443 4.05 0.79 -9.65
C MET A 443 3.99 -0.69 -9.22
N VAL A 444 4.98 -1.50 -9.63
CA VAL A 444 5.01 -2.96 -9.39
C VAL A 444 6.24 -3.37 -8.54
N ASP A 445 6.88 -2.40 -7.86
CA ASP A 445 8.10 -2.62 -7.06
C ASP A 445 7.93 -3.58 -5.88
N ASP A 446 6.71 -3.73 -5.38
CA ASP A 446 6.43 -4.63 -4.25
C ASP A 446 6.15 -6.07 -4.69
N VAL A 447 6.15 -6.35 -5.99
CA VAL A 447 6.07 -7.71 -6.51
C VAL A 447 7.49 -8.30 -6.61
N PRO A 448 7.71 -9.57 -6.21
CA PRO A 448 9.02 -10.19 -6.33
C PRO A 448 9.53 -10.18 -7.77
N GLN A 449 10.83 -9.94 -7.96
CA GLN A 449 11.45 -9.87 -9.30
C GLN A 449 11.36 -11.20 -10.06
N ASN A 450 11.26 -12.33 -9.34
CA ASN A 450 11.08 -13.66 -9.91
C ASN A 450 9.61 -13.98 -10.23
N ASP A 451 8.66 -13.12 -9.86
CA ASP A 451 7.24 -13.36 -10.14
C ASP A 451 6.92 -13.12 -11.62
N LYS A 452 6.03 -13.95 -12.17
CA LYS A 452 5.60 -13.86 -13.57
C LYS A 452 5.05 -12.48 -13.92
N ILE A 453 4.39 -11.78 -12.99
CA ILE A 453 3.90 -10.41 -13.24
C ILE A 453 5.04 -9.45 -13.58
N TYR A 454 6.15 -9.51 -12.83
CA TYR A 454 7.30 -8.63 -13.03
C TYR A 454 8.01 -8.97 -14.34
N THR A 455 8.27 -10.26 -14.60
CA THR A 455 8.94 -10.70 -15.82
C THR A 455 8.13 -10.39 -17.08
N ASP A 456 6.80 -10.60 -17.02
CA ASP A 456 5.92 -10.34 -18.16
C ASP A 456 5.81 -8.83 -18.41
N LEU A 457 5.73 -8.00 -17.36
CA LEU A 457 5.78 -6.54 -17.51
C LEU A 457 7.09 -6.08 -18.17
N LYS A 458 8.24 -6.59 -17.73
CA LYS A 458 9.55 -6.27 -18.32
C LYS A 458 9.65 -6.70 -19.78
N PHE A 459 8.98 -7.80 -20.16
CA PHE A 459 8.85 -8.19 -21.57
C PHE A 459 8.13 -7.12 -22.39
N PHE A 460 7.00 -6.58 -21.91
CA PHE A 460 6.28 -5.51 -22.61
C PHE A 460 7.04 -4.17 -22.62
N GLU A 461 7.77 -3.85 -21.55
CA GLU A 461 8.62 -2.65 -21.51
C GLU A 461 9.74 -2.69 -22.56
N ARG A 462 10.39 -3.85 -22.72
CA ARG A 462 11.47 -4.03 -23.70
C ARG A 462 10.96 -4.01 -25.14
N ASN A 463 9.83 -4.68 -25.40
CA ASN A 463 9.34 -4.88 -26.77
C ASN A 463 8.38 -3.80 -27.27
N PHE A 464 7.56 -3.21 -26.39
CA PHE A 464 6.49 -2.28 -26.75
C PHE A 464 6.56 -0.95 -25.98
N LYS A 465 7.69 -0.68 -25.29
CA LYS A 465 7.92 0.54 -24.52
C LYS A 465 6.93 0.78 -23.38
N GLY A 466 6.36 -0.30 -22.85
CA GLY A 466 5.56 -0.31 -21.62
C GLY A 466 4.05 -0.29 -21.82
N VAL A 467 3.31 -0.22 -20.71
CA VAL A 467 1.84 -0.38 -20.67
C VAL A 467 1.16 0.66 -19.76
N MET A 468 1.91 1.66 -19.27
CA MET A 468 1.35 2.70 -18.40
C MET A 468 0.77 3.84 -19.25
N PRO A 469 -0.53 4.14 -19.15
CA PRO A 469 -1.15 5.16 -19.96
C PRO A 469 -0.81 6.57 -19.47
N LEU A 470 -0.37 7.39 -20.40
CA LEU A 470 -0.22 8.85 -20.32
C LEU A 470 -1.17 9.47 -21.35
N GLU A 471 -1.99 10.40 -20.88
CA GLU A 471 -3.02 11.03 -21.70
C GLU A 471 -2.76 12.54 -21.78
N ILE A 472 -2.80 13.09 -22.98
CA ILE A 472 -2.60 14.52 -23.23
C ILE A 472 -3.84 15.05 -23.94
N LEU A 473 -4.52 16.00 -23.31
CA LEU A 473 -5.68 16.69 -23.87
C LEU A 473 -5.25 18.07 -24.35
N VAL A 474 -5.45 18.36 -25.63
CA VAL A 474 -5.13 19.63 -26.27
C VAL A 474 -6.43 20.36 -26.61
N ASP A 475 -6.81 21.32 -25.77
CA ASP A 475 -7.98 22.17 -25.98
C ASP A 475 -7.57 23.46 -26.74
N THR A 476 -8.19 23.67 -27.89
CA THR A 476 -7.94 24.81 -28.79
C THR A 476 -8.74 26.07 -28.42
N ARG A 477 -9.58 26.00 -27.38
CA ARG A 477 -10.53 27.05 -26.92
C ARG A 477 -11.54 27.51 -27.97
N LYS A 478 -11.59 26.87 -29.13
CA LYS A 478 -12.46 27.20 -30.25
C LYS A 478 -13.20 25.95 -30.72
N LYS A 479 -14.52 26.05 -30.86
CA LYS A 479 -15.35 24.99 -31.43
C LYS A 479 -14.85 24.62 -32.83
N PHE A 480 -14.71 23.33 -33.12
CA PHE A 480 -14.09 22.81 -34.35
C PHE A 480 -12.63 23.23 -34.59
N GLY A 481 -11.95 23.76 -33.57
CA GLY A 481 -10.58 24.27 -33.70
C GLY A 481 -9.55 23.19 -34.03
N VAL A 482 -9.79 21.93 -33.68
CA VAL A 482 -8.89 20.81 -33.99
C VAL A 482 -8.87 20.52 -35.50
N THR A 483 -10.04 20.45 -36.14
CA THR A 483 -10.15 20.06 -37.54
C THR A 483 -10.09 21.22 -38.52
N ARG A 484 -10.46 22.44 -38.11
CA ARG A 484 -10.49 23.60 -39.03
C ARG A 484 -9.13 24.23 -39.28
N ASN A 485 -8.20 24.13 -38.33
CA ASN A 485 -6.88 24.75 -38.46
C ASN A 485 -5.83 23.66 -38.64
N PHE A 486 -5.29 23.56 -39.86
CA PHE A 486 -4.26 22.59 -40.21
C PHE A 486 -3.02 22.68 -39.30
N ASN A 487 -2.63 23.89 -38.93
CA ASN A 487 -1.48 24.12 -38.05
C ASN A 487 -1.66 23.45 -36.67
N ASN A 488 -2.90 23.32 -36.18
CA ASN A 488 -3.15 22.59 -34.93
C ASN A 488 -2.85 21.09 -35.09
N LEU A 489 -3.21 20.47 -36.22
CA LEU A 489 -2.90 19.08 -36.51
C LEU A 489 -1.38 18.87 -36.67
N VAL A 490 -0.69 19.78 -37.36
CA VAL A 490 0.78 19.73 -37.50
C VAL A 490 1.48 19.82 -36.15
N LYS A 491 1.01 20.68 -35.25
CA LYS A 491 1.54 20.79 -33.88
C LYS A 491 1.28 19.52 -33.06
N ILE A 492 0.08 18.93 -33.17
CA ILE A 492 -0.25 17.65 -32.52
C ILE A 492 0.68 16.55 -33.03
N ASP A 493 0.92 16.51 -34.34
CA ASP A 493 1.82 15.52 -34.95
C ASP A 493 3.27 15.72 -34.49
N SER A 494 3.73 16.97 -34.45
CA SER A 494 5.07 17.34 -33.96
C SER A 494 5.28 16.92 -32.50
N LEU A 495 4.25 17.06 -31.66
CA LEU A 495 4.28 16.56 -30.29
C LEU A 495 4.31 15.03 -30.27
N ALA A 496 3.51 14.36 -31.10
CA ALA A 496 3.49 12.89 -31.18
C ALA A 496 4.86 12.32 -31.62
N GLN A 497 5.53 12.95 -32.58
CA GLN A 497 6.88 12.57 -33.00
C GLN A 497 7.92 12.78 -31.90
N TYR A 498 7.84 13.89 -31.16
CA TYR A 498 8.71 14.14 -30.02
C TYR A 498 8.51 13.12 -28.89
N LEU A 499 7.26 12.71 -28.62
CA LEU A 499 6.97 11.66 -27.66
C LEU A 499 7.55 10.32 -28.12
N ALA A 500 7.37 9.96 -29.40
CA ALA A 500 7.87 8.72 -29.97
C ALA A 500 9.41 8.65 -30.05
N SER A 501 10.11 9.80 -30.03
CA SER A 501 11.57 9.82 -30.00
C SER A 501 12.17 9.54 -28.61
N GLN A 502 11.36 9.60 -27.55
CA GLN A 502 11.80 9.26 -26.20
C GLN A 502 11.88 7.72 -26.06
N PRO A 503 13.01 7.17 -25.58
CA PRO A 503 13.21 5.72 -25.55
C PRO A 503 12.26 4.97 -24.61
N GLU A 504 11.67 5.66 -23.63
CA GLU A 504 10.74 5.11 -22.63
C GLU A 504 9.26 5.27 -22.99
N ILE A 505 8.93 5.94 -24.09
CA ILE A 505 7.56 6.24 -24.50
C ILE A 505 7.23 5.44 -25.77
N ALA A 506 6.08 4.78 -25.77
CA ALA A 506 5.57 4.07 -26.93
C ALA A 506 5.10 5.04 -28.01
N ARG A 507 4.74 4.51 -29.17
CA ARG A 507 4.15 5.32 -30.23
C ARG A 507 2.81 5.91 -29.76
N PRO A 508 2.61 7.24 -29.81
CA PRO A 508 1.34 7.84 -29.44
C PRO A 508 0.24 7.54 -30.45
N LEU A 509 -0.98 7.34 -29.95
CA LEU A 509 -2.20 7.26 -30.73
C LEU A 509 -2.95 8.59 -30.63
N SER A 510 -3.27 9.18 -31.78
CA SER A 510 -3.99 10.45 -31.89
C SER A 510 -4.78 10.50 -33.20
N ILE A 511 -5.52 11.59 -33.39
CA ILE A 511 -6.17 11.87 -34.68
C ILE A 511 -5.17 11.97 -35.84
N THR A 512 -3.95 12.47 -35.61
CA THR A 512 -2.96 12.64 -36.69
C THR A 512 -2.49 11.29 -37.21
N GLU A 513 -2.35 10.31 -36.31
CA GLU A 513 -1.97 8.95 -36.70
C GLU A 513 -3.04 8.27 -37.56
N GLY A 514 -4.31 8.49 -37.23
CA GLY A 514 -5.41 8.05 -38.08
C GLY A 514 -5.44 8.77 -39.44
N LEU A 515 -5.07 10.05 -39.50
CA LEU A 515 -4.96 10.78 -40.77
C LEU A 515 -3.81 10.27 -41.66
N LYS A 516 -2.65 9.89 -41.07
CA LYS A 516 -1.56 9.22 -41.81
C LYS A 516 -2.01 7.89 -42.39
N PHE A 517 -2.74 7.11 -41.58
CA PHE A 517 -3.29 5.83 -42.02
C PHE A 517 -4.33 6.00 -43.15
N ALA A 518 -5.16 7.05 -43.09
CA ALA A 518 -6.07 7.41 -44.15
C ALA A 518 -5.35 7.88 -45.43
N LYS A 519 -4.26 8.65 -45.30
CA LYS A 519 -3.44 9.08 -46.44
C LYS A 519 -2.83 7.90 -47.17
N GLN A 520 -2.20 6.97 -46.44
CA GLN A 520 -1.64 5.75 -47.04
C GLN A 520 -2.72 5.01 -47.86
N ALA A 521 -3.92 4.87 -47.31
CA ALA A 521 -5.03 4.23 -48.02
C ALA A 521 -5.50 5.01 -49.25
N PHE A 522 -5.47 6.35 -49.21
CA PHE A 522 -5.84 7.20 -50.33
C PHE A 522 -4.87 7.06 -51.52
N TYR A 523 -3.59 6.78 -51.24
CA TYR A 523 -2.55 6.45 -52.23
C TYR A 523 -2.34 4.93 -52.35
N GLU A 524 -3.44 4.18 -52.45
CA GLU A 524 -3.45 2.75 -52.79
C GLU A 524 -2.64 1.84 -51.85
N GLY A 525 -2.41 2.27 -50.61
CA GLY A 525 -1.72 1.47 -49.59
C GLY A 525 -0.20 1.63 -49.58
N ASP A 526 0.37 2.54 -50.35
CA ASP A 526 1.81 2.76 -50.40
C ASP A 526 2.36 3.28 -49.05
N SER A 527 3.24 2.50 -48.43
CA SER A 527 3.89 2.79 -47.15
C SER A 527 4.69 4.11 -47.16
N THR A 528 5.22 4.54 -48.31
CA THR A 528 5.97 5.81 -48.42
C THR A 528 5.07 7.02 -48.19
N ASN A 529 3.76 6.87 -48.40
CA ASN A 529 2.75 7.89 -48.18
C ASN A 529 2.20 7.90 -46.74
N TYR A 530 2.80 7.13 -45.82
CA TYR A 530 2.49 7.18 -44.39
C TYR A 530 3.12 8.43 -43.73
N SER A 531 2.56 9.60 -44.07
CA SER A 531 2.99 10.89 -43.56
C SER A 531 1.77 11.77 -43.28
N MET A 532 1.98 12.87 -42.55
CA MET A 532 0.88 13.80 -42.30
C MET A 532 0.36 14.36 -43.65
N PRO A 533 -0.96 14.34 -43.91
CA PRO A 533 -1.55 15.01 -45.07
C PRO A 533 -1.07 16.44 -45.24
N SER A 534 -0.75 16.82 -46.48
CA SER A 534 -0.48 18.21 -46.86
C SER A 534 -1.79 19.02 -46.91
N GLU A 535 -1.69 20.35 -47.01
CA GLU A 535 -2.86 21.21 -47.23
C GLU A 535 -3.61 20.86 -48.53
N PHE A 536 -2.92 20.28 -49.52
CA PHE A 536 -3.50 19.83 -50.78
C PHE A 536 -4.18 18.45 -50.69
N ASP A 537 -3.70 17.57 -49.80
CA ASP A 537 -4.26 16.22 -49.61
C ASP A 537 -5.59 16.27 -48.84
N LEU A 538 -5.74 17.27 -47.96
CA LEU A 538 -6.84 17.37 -47.00
C LEU A 538 -8.23 17.52 -47.62
N PRO A 539 -8.48 18.36 -48.64
CA PRO A 539 -9.80 18.46 -49.26
C PRO A 539 -10.28 17.12 -49.82
N GLY A 540 -9.40 16.37 -50.50
CA GLY A 540 -9.71 15.05 -51.03
C GLY A 540 -9.94 14.02 -49.91
N LEU A 541 -9.10 14.02 -48.87
CA LEU A 541 -9.30 13.14 -47.71
C LEU A 541 -10.58 13.48 -46.93
N ALA A 542 -10.94 14.76 -46.82
CA ALA A 542 -12.13 15.21 -46.09
C ALA A 542 -13.43 14.71 -46.73
N GLU A 543 -13.46 14.61 -48.06
CA GLU A 543 -14.57 14.02 -48.82
C GLU A 543 -14.69 12.50 -48.51
N TYR A 544 -13.57 11.78 -48.58
CA TYR A 544 -13.53 10.33 -48.32
C TYR A 544 -13.78 9.95 -46.85
N LEU A 545 -13.43 10.84 -45.91
CA LEU A 545 -13.65 10.68 -44.47
C LEU A 545 -15.02 11.22 -44.01
N ASN A 546 -15.80 11.84 -44.91
CA ASN A 546 -17.05 12.55 -44.62
C ASN A 546 -16.91 13.58 -43.48
N MET A 547 -15.79 14.32 -43.42
CA MET A 547 -15.55 15.30 -42.37
C MET A 547 -16.48 16.53 -42.41
N ASN A 548 -17.07 16.81 -43.59
CA ASN A 548 -17.85 18.01 -43.89
C ASN A 548 -19.35 17.90 -43.55
N ASN A 549 -19.92 16.70 -43.39
CA ASN A 549 -21.34 16.55 -43.07
C ASN A 549 -21.56 16.63 -41.55
N SER A 550 -22.31 17.65 -41.13
CA SER A 550 -22.73 17.82 -39.73
C SER A 550 -23.62 16.67 -39.27
N PRO A 551 -23.64 16.31 -37.97
CA PRO A 551 -24.48 15.23 -37.40
C PRO A 551 -26.00 15.49 -37.46
N ALA A 552 -26.46 16.51 -38.16
CA ALA A 552 -27.82 17.06 -38.03
C ALA A 552 -28.90 16.29 -38.80
N THR A 553 -28.55 15.34 -39.67
CA THR A 553 -29.52 14.57 -40.46
C THR A 553 -29.29 13.08 -40.30
N GLY A 554 -29.85 12.49 -39.24
CA GLY A 554 -30.44 11.14 -39.11
C GLY A 554 -29.83 9.86 -39.76
N GLY A 555 -28.71 9.93 -40.48
CA GLY A 555 -28.15 8.83 -41.25
C GLY A 555 -27.15 8.01 -40.42
N LYS A 556 -27.51 6.76 -40.11
CA LYS A 556 -26.70 5.77 -39.38
C LYS A 556 -25.50 5.23 -40.20
N THR A 557 -24.75 6.07 -40.91
CA THR A 557 -23.72 5.63 -41.88
C THR A 557 -22.41 6.43 -41.81
N GLY A 558 -21.90 6.69 -40.60
CA GLY A 558 -20.46 6.95 -40.44
C GLY A 558 -19.70 5.62 -40.52
N SER A 559 -18.64 5.54 -41.34
CA SER A 559 -17.78 4.34 -41.40
C SER A 559 -17.21 4.03 -40.01
N THR A 560 -16.95 2.75 -39.72
CA THR A 560 -16.36 2.32 -38.44
C THR A 560 -15.07 3.07 -38.13
N PHE A 561 -14.30 3.44 -39.15
CA PHE A 561 -13.09 4.23 -39.03
C PHE A 561 -13.35 5.68 -38.61
N THR A 562 -14.37 6.36 -39.16
CA THR A 562 -14.75 7.72 -38.74
C THR A 562 -15.16 7.77 -37.28
N LYS A 563 -15.82 6.71 -36.78
CA LYS A 563 -16.14 6.58 -35.34
C LYS A 563 -14.86 6.46 -34.49
N LEU A 564 -13.87 5.68 -34.93
CA LEU A 564 -12.58 5.57 -34.25
C LEU A 564 -11.84 6.92 -34.22
N LEU A 565 -11.77 7.64 -35.35
CA LEU A 565 -11.17 8.99 -35.38
C LEU A 565 -11.87 9.96 -34.44
N SER A 566 -13.21 9.92 -34.39
CA SER A 566 -13.99 10.78 -33.51
C SER A 566 -13.78 10.48 -32.01
N SER A 567 -13.29 9.30 -31.64
CA SER A 567 -12.98 8.94 -30.24
C SER A 567 -11.74 9.64 -29.68
N PHE A 568 -10.90 10.22 -30.55
CA PHE A 568 -9.75 11.05 -30.18
C PHE A 568 -10.08 12.55 -30.14
N MET A 569 -11.35 12.93 -30.27
CA MET A 569 -11.81 14.30 -30.13
C MET A 569 -13.04 14.37 -29.23
N ASP A 570 -13.29 15.53 -28.65
CA ASP A 570 -14.57 15.78 -27.99
C ASP A 570 -15.70 15.96 -29.02
N SER A 571 -16.95 15.91 -28.55
CA SER A 571 -18.14 16.07 -29.40
C SER A 571 -18.17 17.41 -30.14
N SER A 572 -17.50 18.44 -29.62
CA SER A 572 -17.42 19.77 -30.23
C SER A 572 -16.20 19.99 -31.15
N ARG A 573 -15.33 18.98 -31.27
CA ARG A 573 -14.04 19.02 -32.00
C ARG A 573 -13.14 20.20 -31.60
N GLN A 574 -13.26 20.63 -30.35
CA GLN A 574 -12.46 21.69 -29.72
C GLN A 574 -11.21 21.11 -29.04
N GLU A 575 -11.31 19.91 -28.48
CA GLU A 575 -10.28 19.23 -27.73
C GLU A 575 -9.83 17.96 -28.47
N ALA A 576 -8.51 17.76 -28.59
CA ALA A 576 -7.92 16.57 -29.16
C ALA A 576 -7.22 15.75 -28.06
N ARG A 577 -7.36 14.43 -28.12
CA ARG A 577 -6.72 13.47 -27.24
C ARG A 577 -5.50 12.83 -27.92
N ILE A 578 -4.39 12.79 -27.20
CA ILE A 578 -3.20 12.01 -27.54
C ILE A 578 -3.02 10.99 -26.41
N SER A 579 -3.15 9.71 -26.73
CA SER A 579 -3.02 8.60 -25.80
C SER A 579 -1.71 7.88 -26.07
N VAL A 580 -0.88 7.67 -25.06
CA VAL A 580 0.41 7.01 -25.22
C VAL A 580 0.72 6.11 -24.03
N ASN A 581 1.31 4.95 -24.29
CA ASN A 581 1.83 4.09 -23.24
C ASN A 581 3.30 4.40 -22.97
N MET A 582 3.74 4.19 -21.75
CA MET A 582 5.14 4.34 -21.38
C MET A 582 5.61 3.26 -20.42
N ALA A 583 6.93 3.12 -20.32
CA ALA A 583 7.59 2.24 -19.37
C ALA A 583 7.51 2.81 -17.95
N ASP A 584 7.57 1.94 -16.95
CA ASP A 584 7.68 2.37 -15.56
C ASP A 584 9.11 2.84 -15.27
N VAL A 585 9.33 4.16 -15.42
CA VAL A 585 10.65 4.81 -15.22
C VAL A 585 10.93 5.19 -13.76
N GLY A 586 9.96 4.95 -12.87
CA GLY A 586 10.05 5.25 -11.44
C GLY A 586 9.87 6.74 -11.10
N SER A 587 9.51 7.00 -9.85
CA SER A 587 9.19 8.34 -9.34
C SER A 587 10.37 9.32 -9.36
N HIS A 588 11.61 8.85 -9.47
CA HIS A 588 12.78 9.72 -9.51
C HIS A 588 13.05 10.32 -10.90
N LYS A 589 12.93 9.53 -11.97
CA LYS A 589 13.20 9.98 -13.35
C LYS A 589 11.98 10.59 -14.03
N LEU A 590 10.79 10.17 -13.63
CA LEU A 590 9.53 10.60 -14.24
C LEU A 590 9.33 12.12 -14.24
N PRO A 591 9.64 12.89 -13.16
CA PRO A 591 9.55 14.35 -13.18
C PRO A 591 10.36 14.99 -14.32
N GLY A 592 11.62 14.55 -14.52
CA GLY A 592 12.47 15.10 -15.58
C GLY A 592 11.94 14.82 -16.98
N LEU A 593 11.41 13.63 -17.22
CA LEU A 593 10.74 13.28 -18.47
C LEU A 593 9.48 14.14 -18.69
N MET A 594 8.67 14.33 -17.64
CA MET A 594 7.47 15.16 -17.70
C MET A 594 7.79 16.64 -17.92
N ASP A 595 8.88 17.15 -17.34
CA ASP A 595 9.30 18.54 -17.54
C ASP A 595 9.77 18.79 -18.98
N GLY A 596 10.45 17.81 -19.60
CA GLY A 596 10.77 17.83 -21.03
C GLY A 596 9.52 17.89 -21.91
N ILE A 597 8.52 17.04 -21.63
CA ILE A 597 7.25 17.04 -22.34
C ILE A 597 6.49 18.36 -22.15
N LYS A 598 6.41 18.87 -20.91
CA LYS A 598 5.75 20.16 -20.61
C LYS A 598 6.43 21.31 -21.33
N LYS A 599 7.77 21.33 -21.38
CA LYS A 599 8.53 22.33 -22.12
C LYS A 599 8.16 22.28 -23.61
N ARG A 600 8.19 21.10 -24.23
CA ARG A 600 7.81 20.95 -25.64
C ARG A 600 6.36 21.34 -25.92
N ILE A 601 5.45 21.01 -25.00
CA ILE A 601 4.05 21.44 -25.07
C ILE A 601 3.96 22.97 -25.05
N SER A 602 4.69 23.65 -24.16
CA SER A 602 4.65 25.11 -24.06
C SER A 602 5.19 25.81 -25.31
N GLU A 603 6.18 25.22 -25.98
CA GLU A 603 6.72 25.71 -27.26
C GLU A 603 5.69 25.59 -28.41
N LEU A 604 5.00 24.45 -28.50
CA LEU A 604 4.06 24.17 -29.58
C LEU A 604 2.68 24.82 -29.35
N PHE A 605 2.23 24.83 -28.09
CA PHE A 605 0.91 25.24 -27.65
C PHE A 605 1.01 26.34 -26.57
N PRO A 606 1.16 27.61 -26.98
CA PRO A 606 1.23 28.73 -26.04
C PRO A 606 -0.03 28.79 -25.14
N PRO A 607 0.13 29.00 -23.82
CA PRO A 607 -0.98 28.94 -22.86
C PRO A 607 -2.05 30.03 -23.06
N ASP A 608 -1.73 31.09 -23.80
CA ASP A 608 -2.69 32.15 -24.12
C ASP A 608 -3.77 31.68 -25.10
N LYS A 609 -3.40 30.75 -26.01
CA LYS A 609 -4.26 30.28 -27.10
C LYS A 609 -4.80 28.88 -26.87
N TYR A 610 -4.09 28.06 -26.11
CA TYR A 610 -4.43 26.65 -25.89
C TYR A 610 -4.52 26.34 -24.40
N LYS A 611 -5.26 25.28 -24.04
CA LYS A 611 -5.20 24.66 -22.73
C LYS A 611 -4.77 23.21 -22.94
N VAL A 612 -3.57 22.87 -22.48
CA VAL A 612 -3.07 21.49 -22.57
C VAL A 612 -3.07 20.87 -21.18
N THR A 613 -3.72 19.72 -21.04
CA THR A 613 -3.86 19.01 -19.76
C THR A 613 -3.18 17.64 -19.87
N LEU A 614 -2.22 17.39 -18.99
CA LEU A 614 -1.60 16.08 -18.82
C LEU A 614 -2.40 15.29 -17.77
N THR A 615 -2.82 14.09 -18.10
CA THR A 615 -3.61 13.22 -17.21
C THR A 615 -3.29 11.75 -17.47
N GLY A 616 -4.05 10.85 -16.84
CA GLY A 616 -3.87 9.41 -16.93
C GLY A 616 -3.20 8.80 -15.70
N THR A 617 -3.09 7.48 -15.71
CA THR A 617 -2.60 6.67 -14.60
C THR A 617 -1.15 7.02 -14.24
N THR A 618 -0.30 7.36 -15.22
CA THR A 618 1.08 7.79 -14.97
C THR A 618 1.13 9.10 -14.16
N ILE A 619 0.36 10.12 -14.55
CA ILE A 619 0.36 11.43 -13.86
C ILE A 619 -0.22 11.30 -12.46
N THR A 620 -1.30 10.53 -12.31
CA THR A 620 -1.89 10.28 -10.99
C THR A 620 -0.98 9.47 -10.07
N PHE A 621 -0.20 8.53 -10.61
CA PHE A 621 0.81 7.81 -9.85
C PHE A 621 1.94 8.73 -9.38
N LEU A 622 2.45 9.59 -10.27
CA LEU A 622 3.50 10.56 -9.93
C LEU A 622 3.08 11.51 -8.80
N GLU A 623 1.92 12.16 -8.99
CA GLU A 623 1.38 13.11 -8.03
C GLU A 623 1.04 12.41 -6.71
N GLY A 624 0.39 11.24 -6.77
CA GLY A 624 0.08 10.43 -5.59
C GLY A 624 1.33 10.04 -4.79
N GLY A 625 2.41 9.66 -5.48
CA GLY A 625 3.71 9.37 -4.84
C GLY A 625 4.26 10.58 -4.08
N GLN A 626 4.27 11.76 -4.68
CA GLN A 626 4.70 13.00 -4.03
C GLN A 626 3.83 13.38 -2.84
N PHE A 627 2.50 13.26 -2.98
CA PHE A 627 1.56 13.51 -1.88
C PHE A 627 1.82 12.62 -0.68
N ILE A 628 2.07 11.33 -0.93
CA ILE A 628 2.41 10.40 0.14
C ILE A 628 3.73 10.84 0.77
N ILE A 629 4.82 11.02 0.00
CA ILE A 629 6.14 11.41 0.55
C ILE A 629 6.08 12.72 1.38
N ASN A 630 5.37 13.73 0.89
CA ASN A 630 5.24 15.00 1.61
C ASN A 630 4.36 14.85 2.86
N GLY A 631 3.20 14.17 2.74
CA GLY A 631 2.34 13.86 3.87
C GLY A 631 3.06 13.04 4.94
N LEU A 632 4.03 12.22 4.55
CA LEU A 632 4.85 11.45 5.47
C LEU A 632 5.79 12.32 6.31
N LYS A 633 6.50 13.28 5.68
CA LYS A 633 7.36 14.24 6.42
C LYS A 633 6.53 15.02 7.43
N GLU A 634 5.35 15.49 7.02
CA GLU A 634 4.39 16.16 7.89
C GLU A 634 3.92 15.24 9.03
N SER A 635 3.57 13.98 8.72
CA SER A 635 3.07 13.02 9.72
C SER A 635 4.10 12.66 10.80
N ILE A 636 5.38 12.48 10.44
CA ILE A 636 6.42 12.16 11.43
C ILE A 636 6.61 13.35 12.39
N LEU A 637 6.58 14.58 11.86
CA LEU A 637 6.69 15.79 12.67
C LEU A 637 5.50 15.93 13.63
N TRP A 638 4.28 15.74 13.13
CA TRP A 638 3.06 15.77 13.94
C TRP A 638 3.05 14.67 15.01
N ALA A 639 3.46 13.45 14.67
CA ALA A 639 3.55 12.36 15.64
C ALA A 639 4.53 12.70 16.76
N PHE A 640 5.72 13.18 16.41
CA PHE A 640 6.71 13.60 17.40
C PHE A 640 6.19 14.71 18.31
N LEU A 641 5.54 15.73 17.73
CA LEU A 641 4.98 16.85 18.48
C LEU A 641 3.86 16.39 19.44
N LEU A 642 2.90 15.60 18.96
CA LEU A 642 1.77 15.12 19.77
C LEU A 642 2.23 14.16 20.88
N ILE A 643 3.20 13.30 20.59
CA ILE A 643 3.83 12.44 21.61
C ILE A 643 4.57 13.31 22.64
N ALA A 644 5.33 14.31 22.20
CA ALA A 644 6.03 15.20 23.11
C ALA A 644 5.07 15.93 24.05
N LEU A 645 3.92 16.39 23.54
CA LEU A 645 2.85 16.97 24.35
C LEU A 645 2.26 15.95 25.33
N CYS A 646 2.01 14.71 24.89
CA CYS A 646 1.52 13.63 25.75
C CYS A 646 2.50 13.34 26.90
N MET A 647 3.80 13.26 26.60
CA MET A 647 4.86 13.04 27.58
C MET A 647 5.02 14.22 28.53
N LEU A 648 4.93 15.46 28.02
CA LEU A 648 4.98 16.65 28.84
C LEU A 648 3.79 16.73 29.81
N TYR A 649 2.59 16.37 29.34
CA TYR A 649 1.38 16.29 30.18
C TYR A 649 1.53 15.23 31.29
N LEU A 650 2.03 14.05 30.95
CA LEU A 650 2.18 12.92 31.86
C LEU A 650 3.26 13.16 32.92
N PHE A 651 4.43 13.66 32.51
CA PHE A 651 5.58 13.80 33.38
C PHE A 651 5.71 15.16 34.03
N LYS A 652 5.12 16.22 33.44
CA LYS A 652 5.25 17.63 33.86
C LYS A 652 6.71 18.07 34.02
N SER A 653 7.59 17.52 33.19
CA SER A 653 9.04 17.76 33.27
C SER A 653 9.68 17.71 31.90
N VAL A 654 10.25 18.83 31.48
CA VAL A 654 10.98 18.96 30.20
C VAL A 654 12.24 18.09 30.18
N ARG A 655 12.85 17.82 31.34
CA ARG A 655 14.02 16.93 31.43
C ARG A 655 13.66 15.48 31.13
N ILE A 656 12.57 15.00 31.74
CA ILE A 656 12.06 13.63 31.49
C ILE A 656 11.60 13.51 30.04
N LEU A 657 11.04 14.58 29.46
CA LEU A 657 10.72 14.65 28.04
C LEU A 657 11.94 14.38 27.15
N PHE A 658 13.06 15.10 27.32
CA PHE A 658 14.27 14.83 26.54
C PHE A 658 14.85 13.44 26.79
N CYS A 659 14.87 12.98 28.04
CA CYS A 659 15.30 11.62 28.39
C CYS A 659 14.43 10.56 27.70
N SER A 660 13.16 10.86 27.42
CA SER A 660 12.25 9.95 26.75
C SER A 660 12.29 10.01 25.22
N LEU A 661 12.55 11.18 24.61
CA LEU A 661 12.54 11.32 23.16
C LEU A 661 13.81 10.76 22.51
N ILE A 662 14.98 10.98 23.12
CA ILE A 662 16.27 10.54 22.57
C ILE A 662 16.30 9.02 22.32
N PRO A 663 15.92 8.16 23.29
CA PRO A 663 15.89 6.71 23.09
C PRO A 663 14.92 6.21 22.02
N ASN A 664 13.96 7.05 21.61
CA ASN A 664 12.95 6.70 20.60
C ASN A 664 13.34 7.17 19.19
N ILE A 665 14.10 8.28 19.07
CA ILE A 665 14.62 8.74 17.76
C ILE A 665 15.73 7.82 17.25
N ILE A 666 16.61 7.35 18.14
CA ILE A 666 17.79 6.54 17.75
C ILE A 666 17.41 5.27 16.97
N PRO A 667 16.46 4.42 17.43
CA PRO A 667 15.97 3.27 16.66
C PRO A 667 15.48 3.61 15.26
N LEU A 668 14.77 4.73 15.11
CA LEU A 668 14.26 5.19 13.82
C LEU A 668 15.38 5.64 12.90
N ALA A 669 16.37 6.37 13.44
CA ALA A 669 17.57 6.76 12.69
C ALA A 669 18.37 5.54 12.22
N ILE A 670 18.55 4.53 13.09
CA ILE A 670 19.20 3.26 12.72
C ILE A 670 18.44 2.57 11.59
N THR A 671 17.11 2.51 11.69
CA THR A 671 16.26 1.87 10.67
C THR A 671 16.38 2.60 9.33
N ALA A 672 16.31 3.94 9.31
CA ALA A 672 16.52 4.74 8.11
C ALA A 672 17.93 4.58 7.54
N GLY A 673 18.95 4.50 8.39
CA GLY A 673 20.33 4.24 7.98
C GLY A 673 20.49 2.87 7.32
N VAL A 674 19.94 1.82 7.93
CA VAL A 674 19.96 0.46 7.37
C VAL A 674 19.21 0.40 6.05
N MET A 675 18.08 1.09 5.91
CA MET A 675 17.37 1.20 4.63
C MET A 675 18.27 1.80 3.54
N GLY A 676 19.01 2.87 3.85
CA GLY A 676 19.93 3.49 2.89
C GLY A 676 21.14 2.61 2.54
N TRP A 677 21.69 1.86 3.50
CA TRP A 677 22.77 0.90 3.23
C TRP A 677 22.30 -0.32 2.44
N ALA A 678 21.09 -0.80 2.69
CA ALA A 678 20.49 -1.94 2.00
C ALA A 678 19.84 -1.56 0.66
N GLY A 679 19.81 -0.27 0.30
CA GLY A 679 19.20 0.22 -0.95
C GLY A 679 17.68 0.10 -0.98
N ILE A 680 17.02 0.09 0.18
CA ILE A 680 15.56 -0.02 0.28
C ILE A 680 14.95 1.36 0.08
N PRO A 681 14.15 1.57 -0.97
CA PRO A 681 13.60 2.89 -1.25
C PRO A 681 12.53 3.28 -0.23
N LEU A 682 12.43 4.59 -0.01
CA LEU A 682 11.32 5.18 0.73
C LEU A 682 10.08 5.24 -0.17
N LYS A 683 9.06 4.46 0.16
CA LYS A 683 7.81 4.32 -0.60
C LYS A 683 6.61 4.16 0.35
N PRO A 684 5.36 4.32 -0.10
CA PRO A 684 4.18 4.30 0.78
C PRO A 684 4.13 3.10 1.73
N SER A 685 4.47 1.90 1.25
CA SER A 685 4.48 0.67 2.05
C SER A 685 5.58 0.62 3.12
N THR A 686 6.77 1.19 2.85
CA THR A 686 7.90 1.19 3.79
C THR A 686 7.84 2.33 4.79
N VAL A 687 7.14 3.43 4.51
CA VAL A 687 7.15 4.56 5.44
C VAL A 687 6.27 4.33 6.67
N LEU A 688 5.27 3.47 6.57
CA LEU A 688 4.47 3.05 7.73
C LEU A 688 5.35 2.53 8.88
N ILE A 689 6.52 1.95 8.57
CA ILE A 689 7.50 1.48 9.57
C ILE A 689 7.81 2.56 10.58
N PHE A 690 8.07 3.80 10.16
CA PHE A 690 8.53 4.85 11.07
C PHE A 690 7.46 5.27 12.08
N SER A 691 6.22 5.44 11.64
CA SER A 691 5.11 5.80 12.53
C SER A 691 4.71 4.62 13.43
N VAL A 692 4.57 3.42 12.86
CA VAL A 692 4.23 2.21 13.61
C VAL A 692 5.28 1.92 14.67
N ALA A 693 6.56 1.92 14.28
CA ALA A 693 7.64 1.65 15.20
C ALA A 693 7.83 2.77 16.23
N LEU A 694 7.62 4.05 15.87
CA LEU A 694 7.63 5.15 16.84
C LEU A 694 6.58 4.93 17.92
N GLY A 695 5.32 4.68 17.52
CA GLY A 695 4.21 4.46 18.45
C GLY A 695 4.45 3.31 19.42
N ILE A 696 5.03 2.21 18.94
CA ILE A 696 5.34 1.03 19.76
C ILE A 696 6.63 1.22 20.58
N ALA A 697 7.65 1.91 20.07
CA ALA A 697 8.89 2.16 20.81
C ALA A 697 8.65 3.05 22.04
N ILE A 698 7.82 4.07 21.89
CA ILE A 698 7.44 4.99 22.98
C ILE A 698 6.69 4.26 24.09
N ASP A 699 5.92 3.22 23.75
CA ASP A 699 5.25 2.38 24.74
C ASP A 699 6.23 1.87 25.80
N ILE A 700 7.38 1.34 25.36
CA ILE A 700 8.44 0.85 26.24
C ILE A 700 8.93 1.96 27.17
N THR A 701 9.16 3.16 26.63
CA THR A 701 9.63 4.32 27.39
C THR A 701 8.60 4.79 28.42
N ILE A 702 7.32 4.89 28.03
CA ILE A 702 6.24 5.30 28.93
C ILE A 702 6.13 4.31 30.08
N ARG A 703 6.14 3.01 29.81
CA ARG A 703 6.05 1.99 30.86
C ARG A 703 7.21 2.05 31.83
N PHE A 704 8.43 2.24 31.34
CA PHE A 704 9.59 2.41 32.21
C PHE A 704 9.45 3.67 33.08
N LEU A 705 9.15 4.82 32.47
CA LEU A 705 9.12 6.11 33.17
C LEU A 705 7.93 6.27 34.13
N VAL A 706 6.76 5.74 33.80
CA VAL A 706 5.61 5.80 34.71
C VAL A 706 5.86 4.91 35.93
N ASN A 707 6.41 3.71 35.77
CA ASN A 707 6.76 2.86 36.91
C ASN A 707 7.87 3.51 37.76
N TYR A 708 8.91 4.06 37.14
CA TYR A 708 9.92 4.87 37.83
C TYR A 708 9.29 5.98 38.67
N LYS A 709 8.35 6.76 38.10
CA LYS A 709 7.68 7.85 38.82
C LYS A 709 6.73 7.36 39.92
N GLN A 710 6.13 6.18 39.77
CA GLN A 710 5.29 5.57 40.81
C GLN A 710 6.10 5.02 41.98
N GLU A 711 7.31 4.52 41.73
CA GLU A 711 8.19 3.93 42.76
C GLU A 711 9.12 4.96 43.43
N LEU A 712 9.32 6.13 42.82
CA LEU A 712 10.18 7.21 43.34
C LEU A 712 9.80 7.66 44.77
N PRO A 713 8.51 7.84 45.13
CA PRO A 713 8.11 8.16 46.51
C PRO A 713 8.43 7.03 47.50
N ASN A 714 8.39 5.78 47.06
CA ASN A 714 8.63 4.61 47.91
C ASN A 714 10.13 4.46 48.27
N HIS A 715 11.02 5.03 47.47
CA HIS A 715 12.48 4.99 47.65
C HIS A 715 13.06 6.33 48.13
N GLN A 716 12.28 7.11 48.90
CA GLN A 716 12.71 8.40 49.47
C GLN A 716 13.25 9.40 48.42
N ASN A 717 12.75 9.34 47.19
CA ASN A 717 13.23 10.12 46.04
C ASN A 717 14.70 9.87 45.64
N GLN A 718 15.29 8.74 46.01
CA GLN A 718 16.62 8.33 45.57
C GLN A 718 16.56 7.82 44.13
N ILE A 719 17.08 8.63 43.20
CA ILE A 719 16.93 8.39 41.75
C ILE A 719 17.64 7.12 41.30
N GLU A 720 18.89 6.91 41.73
CA GLU A 720 19.69 5.76 41.33
C GLU A 720 19.07 4.43 41.83
N ALA A 721 18.72 4.36 43.11
CA ALA A 721 18.05 3.20 43.71
C ALA A 721 16.70 2.90 43.02
N THR A 722 15.91 3.95 42.73
CA THR A 722 14.63 3.79 42.02
C THR A 722 14.82 3.28 40.59
N VAL A 723 15.85 3.76 39.88
CA VAL A 723 16.18 3.30 38.52
C VAL A 723 16.57 1.83 38.53
N VAL A 724 17.42 1.40 39.46
CA VAL A 724 17.79 -0.02 39.65
C VAL A 724 16.55 -0.88 39.87
N GLN A 725 15.69 -0.47 40.81
CA GLN A 725 14.46 -1.20 41.11
C GLN A 725 13.51 -1.24 39.90
N THR A 726 13.45 -0.18 39.11
CA THR A 726 12.64 -0.13 37.89
C THR A 726 13.17 -1.09 36.81
N ILE A 727 14.50 -1.22 36.66
CA ILE A 727 15.13 -2.19 35.75
C ILE A 727 14.75 -3.61 36.13
N HIS A 728 14.81 -3.96 37.42
CA HIS A 728 14.48 -5.32 37.88
C HIS A 728 12.98 -5.64 37.82
N SER A 729 12.13 -4.70 38.25
CA SER A 729 10.67 -4.92 38.28
C SER A 729 10.02 -4.86 36.90
N THR A 730 10.41 -3.87 36.09
CA THR A 730 9.74 -3.56 34.81
C THR A 730 10.52 -4.11 33.62
N GLY A 731 11.84 -4.27 33.72
CA GLY A 731 12.69 -4.75 32.62
C GLY A 731 12.35 -6.15 32.15
N ILE A 732 11.98 -7.06 33.06
CA ILE A 732 11.47 -8.40 32.70
C ILE A 732 10.24 -8.26 31.79
N SER A 733 9.28 -7.45 32.21
CA SER A 733 8.03 -7.24 31.47
C SER A 733 8.30 -6.65 30.09
N ILE A 734 9.20 -5.67 30.00
CA ILE A 734 9.62 -5.03 28.75
C ILE A 734 10.27 -6.04 27.80
N LEU A 735 11.21 -6.86 28.28
CA LEU A 735 11.90 -7.83 27.42
C LEU A 735 10.94 -8.85 26.82
N TYR A 736 10.00 -9.35 27.63
CA TYR A 736 9.02 -10.31 27.15
C TYR A 736 8.03 -9.68 26.16
N THR A 737 7.49 -8.49 26.44
CA THR A 737 6.60 -7.83 25.48
C THR A 737 7.31 -7.45 24.19
N SER A 738 8.55 -6.98 24.26
CA SER A 738 9.38 -6.75 23.07
C SER A 738 9.60 -8.03 22.27
N MET A 739 9.91 -9.16 22.92
CA MET A 739 10.06 -10.45 22.24
C MET A 739 8.78 -10.87 21.51
N VAL A 740 7.62 -10.69 22.15
CA VAL A 740 6.31 -10.97 21.53
C VAL A 740 6.08 -10.06 20.31
N LEU A 741 6.33 -8.77 20.46
CA LEU A 741 6.15 -7.79 19.38
C LEU A 741 7.07 -8.12 18.19
N ILE A 742 8.36 -8.38 18.45
CA ILE A 742 9.34 -8.78 17.43
C ILE A 742 8.87 -10.04 16.71
N ALA A 743 8.46 -11.08 17.44
CA ALA A 743 7.96 -12.30 16.83
C ALA A 743 6.69 -12.06 15.99
N GLY A 744 5.80 -11.18 16.45
CA GLY A 744 4.59 -10.77 15.74
C GLY A 744 4.87 -10.07 14.41
N PHE A 745 5.86 -9.18 14.36
CA PHE A 745 6.26 -8.51 13.11
C PHE A 745 7.09 -9.41 12.19
N ILE A 746 7.89 -10.34 12.72
CA ILE A 746 8.68 -11.30 11.91
C ILE A 746 7.78 -12.15 11.00
N ILE A 747 6.53 -12.42 11.38
CA ILE A 747 5.58 -13.13 10.50
C ILE A 747 5.44 -12.46 9.13
N PHE A 748 5.48 -11.12 9.08
CA PHE A 748 5.34 -10.39 7.82
C PHE A 748 6.52 -10.59 6.88
N CYS A 749 7.69 -11.04 7.38
CA CYS A 749 8.84 -11.37 6.54
C CYS A 749 8.57 -12.51 5.54
N PHE A 750 7.57 -13.35 5.83
CA PHE A 750 7.13 -14.45 4.96
C PHE A 750 6.14 -14.00 3.87
N SER A 751 5.84 -12.70 3.77
CA SER A 751 5.03 -12.16 2.67
C SER A 751 5.79 -12.18 1.36
N ASN A 752 5.09 -12.52 0.29
CA ASN A 752 5.62 -12.34 -1.06
C ASN A 752 5.49 -10.88 -1.51
N PHE A 753 4.82 -10.03 -0.75
CA PHE A 753 4.73 -8.60 -1.03
C PHE A 753 5.88 -7.85 -0.36
N GLY A 754 6.77 -7.27 -1.16
CA GLY A 754 8.02 -6.64 -0.71
C GLY A 754 7.81 -5.57 0.36
N GLY A 755 6.73 -4.79 0.26
CA GLY A 755 6.38 -3.77 1.25
C GLY A 755 6.03 -4.34 2.62
N THR A 756 5.29 -5.46 2.66
CA THR A 756 4.90 -6.15 3.91
C THR A 756 6.08 -6.89 4.50
N GLN A 757 6.91 -7.51 3.66
CA GLN A 757 8.17 -8.10 4.08
C GLN A 757 9.08 -7.05 4.74
N ALA A 758 9.28 -5.89 4.08
CA ALA A 758 10.07 -4.79 4.62
C ALA A 758 9.51 -4.30 5.96
N LEU A 759 8.18 -4.13 6.08
CA LEU A 759 7.52 -3.79 7.35
C LEU A 759 7.89 -4.76 8.46
N GLY A 760 7.87 -6.06 8.19
CA GLY A 760 8.18 -7.09 9.18
C GLY A 760 9.56 -6.97 9.80
N TRP A 761 10.62 -7.05 8.99
CA TRP A 761 11.98 -7.08 9.53
C TRP A 761 12.50 -5.70 9.94
N LEU A 762 12.12 -4.63 9.25
CA LEU A 762 12.55 -3.27 9.63
C LEU A 762 11.89 -2.84 10.94
N THR A 763 10.58 -3.06 11.12
CA THR A 763 9.93 -2.80 12.43
C THR A 763 10.52 -3.69 13.51
N SER A 764 10.82 -4.96 13.23
CA SER A 764 11.51 -5.84 14.19
C SER A 764 12.88 -5.29 14.60
N LEU A 765 13.68 -4.81 13.64
CA LEU A 765 14.95 -4.15 13.90
C LEU A 765 14.77 -2.89 14.77
N THR A 766 13.78 -2.06 14.46
CA THR A 766 13.47 -0.87 15.26
C THR A 766 13.06 -1.26 16.69
N LEU A 767 12.28 -2.32 16.88
CA LEU A 767 11.85 -2.75 18.22
C LEU A 767 13.00 -3.36 19.03
N ILE A 768 13.89 -4.12 18.40
CA ILE A 768 15.10 -4.64 19.03
C ILE A 768 15.95 -3.47 19.53
N THR A 769 16.26 -2.53 18.62
CA THR A 769 17.07 -1.35 18.96
C THR A 769 16.38 -0.45 19.98
N ALA A 770 15.05 -0.27 19.92
CA ALA A 770 14.27 0.47 20.90
C ALA A 770 14.32 -0.18 22.28
N THR A 771 14.26 -1.51 22.36
CA THR A 771 14.34 -2.24 23.63
C THR A 771 15.69 -2.03 24.28
N PHE A 772 16.79 -2.17 23.53
CA PHE A 772 18.13 -1.92 24.05
C PHE A 772 18.33 -0.45 24.45
N THR A 773 17.88 0.48 23.62
CA THR A 773 18.04 1.91 23.90
C THR A 773 17.23 2.32 25.15
N ASN A 774 16.04 1.76 25.35
CA ASN A 774 15.22 2.03 26.55
C ASN A 774 15.68 1.30 27.82
N LEU A 775 16.38 0.17 27.73
CA LEU A 775 16.90 -0.53 28.92
C LEU A 775 18.33 -0.10 29.30
N ILE A 776 19.04 0.59 28.40
CA ILE A 776 20.47 0.93 28.59
C ILE A 776 20.68 2.44 28.57
N LEU A 777 20.27 3.11 27.49
CA LEU A 777 20.50 4.54 27.34
C LEU A 777 19.54 5.35 28.23
N LEU A 778 18.26 5.00 28.28
CA LEU A 778 17.27 5.73 29.09
C LEU A 778 17.65 5.79 30.58
N PRO A 779 18.01 4.68 31.27
CA PRO A 779 18.45 4.75 32.66
C PRO A 779 19.72 5.58 32.84
N ALA A 780 20.70 5.46 31.93
CA ALA A 780 21.92 6.28 31.96
C ALA A 780 21.62 7.78 31.84
N LEU A 781 20.70 8.16 30.93
CA LEU A 781 20.25 9.55 30.75
C LEU A 781 19.53 10.06 32.00
N LEU A 782 18.62 9.27 32.60
CA LEU A 782 17.91 9.66 33.82
C LEU A 782 18.86 9.96 34.98
N ILE A 783 19.88 9.11 35.18
CA ILE A 783 20.89 9.33 36.23
C ILE A 783 21.75 10.56 35.89
N SER A 784 22.20 10.71 34.64
CA SER A 784 23.03 11.84 34.22
C SER A 784 22.31 13.20 34.27
N PHE A 785 21.02 13.26 33.94
CA PHE A 785 20.23 14.50 33.97
C PHE A 785 19.60 14.78 35.35
N SER A 786 19.73 13.86 36.30
CA SER A 786 19.34 14.11 37.68
C SER A 786 20.30 15.09 38.35
N LYS A 787 19.77 16.13 39.02
CA LYS A 787 20.59 17.01 39.86
C LYS A 787 21.11 16.12 41.00
N LYS A 788 22.43 16.06 41.19
CA LYS A 788 23.06 15.54 42.41
C LYS A 788 22.40 16.30 43.57
N GLN A 789 21.54 15.64 44.36
CA GLN A 789 21.17 16.17 45.67
C GLN A 789 22.46 16.12 46.48
N GLN A 790 23.22 17.23 46.47
CA GLN A 790 24.22 17.47 47.49
C GLN A 790 23.47 17.45 48.81
N GLY A 791 23.69 16.40 49.59
CA GLY A 791 23.24 16.36 50.97
C GLY A 791 23.66 17.66 51.65
N LYS A 792 22.68 18.39 52.17
CA LYS A 792 22.99 19.27 53.30
C LYS A 792 23.45 18.32 54.40
N ARG A 793 24.75 18.38 54.67
CA ARG A 793 25.38 17.83 55.88
C ARG A 793 24.65 18.33 57.12
#